data_AF-A0AAB0AAI5-F1
#
_entry.id   AF-A0AAB0AAI5-F1
#
_cell.length_a   1.000
_cell.length_b   1.000
_cell.length_c   1.000
_cell.angle_alpha   90.00
_cell.angle_beta   90.00
_cell.angle_gamma   90.00
#
_symmetry.space_group_name_H-M   'P 1'
#
loop_
_entity.id
_entity.type
_entity.pdbx_description
1 polymer ?
#
loop_
_entity_poly.entity_id
_entity_poly.type
_entity_poly.pdbx_seq_one_letter_code
_entity_poly.pdbx_strand_id
1 'polypeptide(L)'
;MFYGGVAVKLTHHLAGHLRTSCSNSSVVVSSSSGGSGSFLSKPWQGRRWSTAAASTSIKEGHPERKNCGSPVSSLCLRRRSAQTIATASTSGFVISSTSTTDQYQSQQAGGQIRTLHTSSSMASGGAGPSDKPKHTNRLIHEKSPYLLQHAHNPVDWYPWGEEAIARAKAENKLIFLSVGYSTCHWCHVMEKESFENEQVAEIMNENFINVKVDREERPDIDKLYMTFILLINGSGGWPMSVWLTPDLAPVTGGTYFPPKDRWGMPGFTTILLKLKIKWATDGEDLASTGRSIIDAIQRNVEEKHQEEPERVFTPEEKYRQAVTIYKRNFDPVWGGSLGAPKFPEVSKLNLIFHAHLQDPSTKILGVVLNTLEKMAAGGIYDHVFGGFARYSVDKKWHVPHFEKMLYDQGQLLMAYSNGYKTTRKPLYLEVADSIYRYICKDLQHPAGGFYSGEDADSLPTWESTDKIEGAFYAWTYAEVKDLLRANLEKFGDIGKVDPVEVFTEHYDIQETGNVEPSSDPHGHLLGKNIPIVYGSVRETSEKFETTPEVVGKILKIGNELLHEVRDKRPRPHLDTKIICAWNGLILSGLSQLSCIKDAPNRAAYLTSCSKLVQFIRENLYDVQARKLLRSCYGDESDKAKSLETPIYGFIDDYAFLIKGLIDYYRASLDTAALGWAKELQEIQDELFWDHKHGAYFYTEANSANVVVRLKEDHDGAEPCGNSVSAHNLIMLGDYFESAPFREKAAKLFSYFSNVTPFGYVLPEMMSAMLLQENGRDMLVVVGPDGPEATALVDAVRDFYMPGLLIVQLDPSIPDHSLGGKTLKSFKMMNEAPTAYMCHNKVCQLPVTEPEKLAEDLVNTYVFDYAEYEN
;
A
#
# COMPACT_ATOMS: atom_id res chain seq x y z
N MET A 1 19.72 68.99 2.50
CA MET A 1 20.58 69.24 1.33
C MET A 1 21.52 70.39 1.66
N PHE A 2 22.69 70.09 2.23
CA PHE A 2 23.93 70.83 1.92
C PHE A 2 24.31 70.70 0.43
N TYR A 3 25.42 71.23 -0.09
CA TYR A 3 26.70 71.54 0.56
C TYR A 3 27.10 70.54 1.67
N GLY A 4 27.08 70.93 2.96
CA GLY A 4 27.40 70.01 4.07
C GLY A 4 26.48 68.77 4.16
N GLY A 5 26.97 67.53 4.13
CA GLY A 5 28.33 67.04 3.87
C GLY A 5 28.84 66.11 4.99
N VAL A 6 30.17 65.95 5.06
CA VAL A 6 30.93 65.30 6.15
C VAL A 6 30.69 63.79 6.34
N ALA A 7 31.70 62.99 5.98
CA ALA A 7 31.85 61.62 6.45
C ALA A 7 32.72 61.58 7.72
N VAL A 8 32.13 61.20 8.86
CA VAL A 8 32.75 60.84 10.16
C VAL A 8 31.83 59.74 10.74
N LYS A 9 32.20 58.47 10.97
CA LYS A 9 33.39 57.80 11.56
C LYS A 9 33.46 57.94 13.08
N LEU A 10 34.11 56.98 13.76
CA LEU A 10 34.50 56.99 15.19
C LEU A 10 33.40 56.80 16.26
N THR A 11 33.19 55.53 16.65
CA THR A 11 33.52 54.95 17.98
C THR A 11 33.32 55.72 19.30
N HIS A 12 32.98 54.93 20.33
CA HIS A 12 33.29 55.01 21.78
C HIS A 12 32.22 55.45 22.81
N HIS A 13 32.08 54.57 23.81
CA HIS A 13 31.71 54.75 25.22
C HIS A 13 30.40 55.43 25.65
N LEU A 14 29.62 54.67 26.42
CA LEU A 14 29.32 54.82 27.87
C LEU A 14 28.63 53.48 28.28
N ALA A 15 28.94 52.72 29.35
CA ALA A 15 29.20 53.01 30.76
C ALA A 15 28.06 53.81 31.41
N GLY A 16 27.13 53.27 32.22
CA GLY A 16 26.97 51.91 32.77
C GLY A 16 26.93 51.94 34.31
N HIS A 17 25.79 51.59 34.93
CA HIS A 17 25.61 51.61 36.39
C HIS A 17 24.42 50.76 36.88
N LEU A 18 24.36 50.54 38.21
CA LEU A 18 23.46 49.67 39.02
C LEU A 18 23.96 48.20 39.11
N ARG A 19 24.64 47.77 40.18
CA ARG A 19 24.19 47.53 41.59
C ARG A 19 23.24 46.32 41.69
N THR A 20 23.59 45.18 42.30
CA THR A 20 23.77 44.88 43.76
C THR A 20 22.53 45.25 44.60
N SER A 21 21.95 44.39 45.46
CA SER A 21 22.34 43.03 45.90
C SER A 21 21.17 42.32 46.65
N CYS A 22 21.41 41.10 47.12
CA CYS A 22 20.49 40.17 47.81
C CYS A 22 19.71 40.71 49.03
N SER A 23 18.50 40.16 49.25
CA SER A 23 17.94 39.78 50.57
C SER A 23 16.72 38.86 50.36
N ASN A 24 16.78 37.57 50.72
CA ASN A 24 16.30 36.96 51.98
C ASN A 24 14.76 36.94 52.15
N SER A 25 14.11 35.78 51.97
CA SER A 25 13.70 34.84 53.06
C SER A 25 12.19 35.00 53.40
N SER A 26 11.46 34.14 54.13
CA SER A 26 11.82 32.97 54.96
C SER A 26 10.59 32.09 55.28
N VAL A 27 10.80 30.76 55.48
CA VAL A 27 10.07 29.88 56.45
C VAL A 27 8.57 29.59 56.10
N VAL A 28 8.00 28.39 56.27
CA VAL A 28 7.42 27.77 57.49
C VAL A 28 7.15 26.26 57.26
N VAL A 29 7.83 25.37 58.03
CA VAL A 29 7.33 24.21 58.85
C VAL A 29 6.32 23.19 58.24
N SER A 30 6.36 21.85 58.48
CA SER A 30 7.39 20.91 59.04
C SER A 30 6.91 19.42 58.96
N SER A 31 7.78 18.46 59.35
CA SER A 31 7.56 17.19 60.12
C SER A 31 6.27 16.35 59.92
N SER A 32 6.24 15.01 59.93
CA SER A 32 7.03 13.96 60.65
C SER A 32 6.49 12.57 60.20
N SER A 33 7.09 11.38 60.44
CA SER A 33 8.39 10.94 61.01
C SER A 33 8.51 9.41 60.85
N GLY A 34 9.72 8.85 60.65
CA GLY A 34 9.97 7.40 60.77
C GLY A 34 11.34 6.96 60.22
N GLY A 35 12.17 6.32 61.04
CA GLY A 35 13.43 5.64 60.62
C GLY A 35 13.26 4.12 60.58
N SER A 36 14.27 3.29 60.28
CA SER A 36 15.69 3.48 59.89
C SER A 36 16.18 2.18 59.18
N GLY A 37 17.43 1.94 58.75
CA GLY A 37 18.72 2.60 58.97
C GLY A 37 19.87 1.84 58.26
N SER A 38 21.12 1.99 58.71
CA SER A 38 22.39 1.40 58.16
C SER A 38 22.72 1.76 56.68
N PHE A 39 23.80 2.49 56.33
CA PHE A 39 25.27 2.21 56.45
C PHE A 39 25.74 1.15 55.41
N LEU A 40 26.82 1.32 54.62
CA LEU A 40 28.01 2.21 54.75
C LEU A 40 28.77 2.49 53.40
N SER A 41 29.72 3.44 53.46
CA SER A 41 30.97 3.64 52.66
C SER A 41 30.97 3.88 51.12
N LYS A 42 31.29 5.15 50.76
CA LYS A 42 32.05 5.59 49.55
C LYS A 42 33.59 5.53 49.84
N PRO A 43 34.54 6.21 49.12
CA PRO A 43 34.66 6.72 47.73
C PRO A 43 36.03 6.43 47.01
N TRP A 44 36.21 6.82 45.74
CA TRP A 44 37.33 7.62 45.12
C TRP A 44 37.16 7.64 43.57
N GLN A 45 37.30 8.73 42.77
CA GLN A 45 38.36 9.74 42.52
C GLN A 45 39.57 9.27 41.65
N GLY A 46 40.01 10.03 40.63
CA GLY A 46 41.37 9.80 40.04
C GLY A 46 41.78 10.27 38.61
N ARG A 47 41.50 11.51 38.19
CA ARG A 47 42.01 12.23 36.99
C ARG A 47 43.37 11.84 36.31
N ARG A 48 43.38 11.89 34.94
CA ARG A 48 44.37 12.52 33.98
C ARG A 48 45.69 11.83 33.48
N TRP A 49 45.84 11.86 32.12
CA TRP A 49 46.98 12.37 31.27
C TRP A 49 48.04 11.47 30.57
N SER A 50 48.36 11.89 29.32
CA SER A 50 49.63 11.89 28.53
C SER A 50 50.37 10.61 28.04
N THR A 51 50.30 10.41 26.70
CA THR A 51 51.40 10.18 25.71
C THR A 51 52.83 9.74 26.11
N ALA A 52 53.42 8.72 25.42
CA ALA A 52 54.69 8.83 24.62
C ALA A 52 55.15 7.48 23.98
N ALA A 53 56.06 7.57 22.99
CA ALA A 53 56.46 6.57 21.97
C ALA A 53 57.67 5.63 22.26
N ALA A 54 58.01 4.77 21.26
CA ALA A 54 59.33 4.13 20.95
C ALA A 54 59.75 2.85 21.75
N SER A 55 60.57 1.89 21.25
CA SER A 55 61.03 1.50 19.87
C SER A 55 61.85 0.16 19.88
N THR A 56 62.43 -0.27 18.73
CA THR A 56 63.46 -1.35 18.49
C THR A 56 63.01 -2.84 18.49
N SER A 57 63.59 -3.78 17.69
CA SER A 57 64.43 -3.67 16.45
C SER A 57 64.68 -5.00 15.68
N ILE A 58 64.54 -4.95 14.34
CA ILE A 58 65.43 -5.50 13.26
C ILE A 58 65.75 -7.02 13.17
N LYS A 59 65.38 -7.64 12.03
CA LYS A 59 66.25 -8.33 11.00
C LYS A 59 65.35 -9.03 9.94
N GLU A 60 65.75 -9.31 8.69
CA GLU A 60 66.62 -8.68 7.67
C GLU A 60 66.43 -9.49 6.35
N GLY A 61 66.33 -8.88 5.15
CA GLY A 61 66.11 -9.68 3.92
C GLY A 61 65.69 -8.96 2.62
N HIS A 62 66.54 -8.08 2.08
CA HIS A 62 66.44 -7.52 0.72
C HIS A 62 67.64 -8.00 -0.12
N PRO A 63 67.56 -8.12 -1.46
CA PRO A 63 67.47 -6.98 -2.41
C PRO A 63 66.53 -7.25 -3.63
N GLU A 64 66.33 -6.47 -4.70
CA GLU A 64 66.30 -5.04 -5.14
C GLU A 64 65.75 -5.06 -6.61
N ARG A 65 65.41 -4.04 -7.43
CA ARG A 65 65.39 -2.55 -7.54
C ARG A 65 64.41 -2.23 -8.74
N LYS A 66 64.13 -1.04 -9.33
CA LYS A 66 64.61 0.36 -9.24
C LYS A 66 63.53 1.35 -9.79
N ASN A 67 63.26 2.43 -9.05
CA ASN A 67 63.13 3.84 -9.46
C ASN A 67 62.21 4.40 -10.60
N CYS A 68 61.61 5.54 -10.23
CA CYS A 68 61.35 6.78 -11.01
C CYS A 68 60.14 6.87 -11.98
N GLY A 69 59.37 7.96 -11.85
CA GLY A 69 58.35 8.42 -12.80
C GLY A 69 57.24 9.26 -12.14
N SER A 70 57.06 10.52 -12.56
CA SER A 70 56.04 11.46 -12.03
C SER A 70 55.01 11.83 -13.12
N PRO A 71 53.87 12.50 -12.81
CA PRO A 71 52.61 12.27 -13.52
C PRO A 71 52.31 13.22 -14.70
N VAL A 72 51.25 12.90 -15.47
CA VAL A 72 50.38 13.86 -16.18
C VAL A 72 49.03 13.19 -16.53
N SER A 73 48.00 13.99 -16.84
CA SER A 73 46.60 13.59 -17.10
C SER A 73 46.28 13.29 -18.58
N SER A 74 45.11 12.71 -18.86
CA SER A 74 44.17 13.17 -19.93
C SER A 74 42.92 12.28 -20.08
N LEU A 75 41.89 12.82 -20.75
CA LEU A 75 40.61 12.18 -21.10
C LEU A 75 40.76 11.15 -22.23
N CYS A 76 39.78 10.26 -22.40
CA CYS A 76 39.53 9.61 -23.69
C CYS A 76 38.02 9.47 -23.98
N LEU A 77 37.50 10.28 -24.92
CA LEU A 77 36.20 10.00 -25.55
C LEU A 77 36.36 8.90 -26.60
N ARG A 78 35.30 8.13 -26.84
CA ARG A 78 35.15 7.32 -28.07
C ARG A 78 33.86 7.66 -28.80
N ARG A 79 33.99 8.42 -29.90
CA ARG A 79 33.04 8.34 -31.02
C ARG A 79 33.30 7.03 -31.80
N ARG A 80 32.25 6.46 -32.39
CA ARG A 80 32.36 5.72 -33.66
C ARG A 80 31.31 6.23 -34.64
N SER A 81 31.61 6.08 -35.92
CA SER A 81 30.98 6.78 -37.03
C SER A 81 29.87 5.96 -37.69
N ALA A 82 28.85 6.65 -38.19
CA ALA A 82 27.91 6.08 -39.15
C ALA A 82 28.59 5.79 -40.51
N GLN A 83 28.00 4.88 -41.28
CA GLN A 83 28.23 4.75 -42.72
C GLN A 83 26.88 4.71 -43.44
N THR A 84 26.80 5.39 -44.57
CA THR A 84 25.59 5.51 -45.40
C THR A 84 25.71 4.61 -46.62
N ILE A 85 24.66 3.84 -46.92
CA ILE A 85 24.41 3.24 -48.22
C ILE A 85 22.95 3.54 -48.58
N ALA A 86 22.66 3.80 -49.85
CA ALA A 86 21.37 4.31 -50.31
C ALA A 86 20.81 3.51 -51.50
N THR A 87 19.48 3.56 -51.63
CA THR A 87 18.66 3.32 -52.83
C THR A 87 18.80 1.99 -53.59
N ALA A 88 17.72 1.21 -53.57
CA ALA A 88 17.13 0.62 -54.77
C ALA A 88 15.59 0.63 -54.62
N SER A 89 14.84 0.73 -55.73
CA SER A 89 13.40 0.99 -55.72
C SER A 89 12.64 0.11 -56.71
N THR A 90 11.46 -0.39 -56.33
CA THR A 90 10.45 -0.86 -57.31
C THR A 90 9.03 -0.74 -56.77
N SER A 91 8.11 -0.56 -57.72
CA SER A 91 6.64 -0.56 -57.66
C SER A 91 6.02 -1.63 -56.73
N GLY A 92 4.82 -1.46 -56.17
CA GLY A 92 3.80 -0.41 -56.37
C GLY A 92 2.56 -0.95 -57.10
N PHE A 93 1.39 -0.89 -56.44
CA PHE A 93 0.08 -1.19 -57.02
C PHE A 93 -1.01 -0.35 -56.34
N VAL A 94 -2.01 0.07 -57.12
CA VAL A 94 -3.17 0.86 -56.65
C VAL A 94 -4.44 0.22 -57.22
N ILE A 95 -5.44 0.01 -56.37
CA ILE A 95 -6.84 -0.21 -56.78
C ILE A 95 -7.72 0.66 -55.88
N SER A 96 -8.69 1.34 -56.48
CA SER A 96 -9.54 2.34 -55.85
C SER A 96 -10.99 1.88 -55.72
N SER A 97 -11.64 2.30 -54.63
CA SER A 97 -13.05 2.72 -54.56
C SER A 97 -14.16 1.88 -55.23
N THR A 98 -15.19 1.53 -54.45
CA THR A 98 -16.56 1.97 -54.79
C THR A 98 -17.40 2.13 -53.53
N SER A 99 -18.26 3.15 -53.53
CA SER A 99 -19.32 3.38 -52.55
C SER A 99 -20.66 2.85 -53.06
N THR A 100 -21.53 2.39 -52.16
CA THR A 100 -22.97 2.28 -52.44
C THR A 100 -23.76 2.83 -51.25
N THR A 101 -24.51 3.89 -51.52
CA THR A 101 -25.58 4.40 -50.67
C THR A 101 -26.81 3.53 -50.85
N ASP A 102 -27.65 3.38 -49.83
CA ASP A 102 -29.10 3.37 -50.08
C ASP A 102 -29.90 3.89 -48.88
N GLN A 103 -31.13 4.32 -49.17
CA GLN A 103 -32.09 4.85 -48.18
C GLN A 103 -33.27 3.88 -48.02
N TYR A 104 -33.98 3.89 -46.87
CA TYR A 104 -35.39 4.32 -46.85
C TYR A 104 -36.05 4.32 -45.45
N GLN A 105 -36.68 5.46 -45.14
CA GLN A 105 -37.92 5.68 -44.37
C GLN A 105 -38.12 5.19 -42.91
N SER A 106 -38.93 5.99 -42.23
CA SER A 106 -39.33 5.95 -40.82
C SER A 106 -40.70 5.33 -40.57
N GLN A 107 -40.94 4.80 -39.37
CA GLN A 107 -42.25 4.87 -38.71
C GLN A 107 -42.11 5.16 -37.22
N GLN A 108 -43.09 5.88 -36.65
CA GLN A 108 -43.15 6.23 -35.23
C GLN A 108 -44.09 5.29 -34.46
N ALA A 109 -43.69 4.85 -33.27
CA ALA A 109 -44.58 4.46 -32.19
C ALA A 109 -43.87 4.68 -30.84
N GLY A 110 -44.54 5.30 -29.87
CA GLY A 110 -43.97 5.56 -28.54
C GLY A 110 -44.20 4.41 -27.57
N GLY A 111 -43.23 4.17 -26.68
CA GLY A 111 -43.30 3.17 -25.61
C GLY A 111 -42.55 3.65 -24.37
N GLN A 112 -43.08 3.33 -23.18
CA GLN A 112 -42.58 3.83 -21.89
C GLN A 112 -41.14 3.38 -21.61
N ILE A 113 -40.28 4.31 -21.18
CA ILE A 113 -38.94 3.98 -20.68
C ILE A 113 -39.09 3.28 -19.32
N ARG A 114 -38.91 1.95 -19.32
CA ARG A 114 -38.48 1.21 -18.13
C ARG A 114 -36.97 1.06 -18.18
N THR A 115 -36.29 1.51 -17.13
CA THR A 115 -34.86 1.26 -16.93
C THR A 115 -34.64 -0.23 -16.66
N LEU A 116 -34.29 -0.98 -17.70
CA LEU A 116 -33.77 -2.34 -17.57
C LEU A 116 -32.32 -2.26 -17.11
N HIS A 117 -32.03 -2.82 -15.93
CA HIS A 117 -30.66 -3.12 -15.55
C HIS A 117 -30.15 -4.23 -16.48
N THR A 118 -29.20 -3.91 -17.35
CA THR A 118 -28.49 -4.92 -18.13
C THR A 118 -27.47 -5.62 -17.25
N SER A 119 -27.82 -6.83 -16.81
CA SER A 119 -26.89 -7.76 -16.17
C SER A 119 -25.72 -8.07 -17.11
N SER A 120 -24.51 -7.66 -16.74
CA SER A 120 -23.29 -8.12 -17.41
C SER A 120 -23.05 -9.58 -17.05
N SER A 121 -23.17 -10.49 -18.02
CA SER A 121 -22.72 -11.88 -17.87
C SER A 121 -21.24 -11.91 -17.50
N MET A 122 -20.81 -12.84 -16.64
CA MET A 122 -19.39 -12.98 -16.32
C MET A 122 -18.58 -13.33 -17.58
N ALA A 123 -17.80 -12.36 -18.06
CA ALA A 123 -16.94 -12.49 -19.22
C ALA A 123 -15.71 -13.36 -18.91
N SER A 124 -15.94 -14.67 -18.86
CA SER A 124 -14.98 -15.62 -19.42
C SER A 124 -14.76 -15.26 -20.90
N GLY A 125 -13.53 -15.46 -21.41
CA GLY A 125 -13.16 -15.06 -22.77
C GLY A 125 -14.13 -15.63 -23.81
N GLY A 126 -14.57 -14.78 -24.74
CA GLY A 126 -15.72 -15.04 -25.63
C GLY A 126 -15.50 -16.17 -26.64
N ALA A 127 -15.59 -17.42 -26.20
CA ALA A 127 -15.65 -18.58 -27.08
C ALA A 127 -16.98 -18.60 -27.84
N GLY A 128 -16.91 -18.61 -29.17
CA GLY A 128 -18.07 -18.84 -30.04
C GLY A 128 -18.68 -20.24 -29.85
N PRO A 129 -19.89 -20.49 -30.41
CA PRO A 129 -20.57 -21.76 -30.23
C PRO A 129 -19.76 -22.95 -30.78
N SER A 130 -19.59 -23.96 -29.92
CA SER A 130 -18.95 -25.25 -30.15
C SER A 130 -17.48 -25.23 -30.60
N ASP A 131 -16.59 -25.15 -29.61
CA ASP A 131 -15.64 -26.25 -29.41
C ASP A 131 -15.58 -26.63 -27.92
N LYS A 132 -15.20 -27.87 -27.61
CA LYS A 132 -14.93 -28.27 -26.20
C LYS A 132 -13.47 -27.97 -25.87
N PRO A 133 -13.14 -27.52 -24.64
CA PRO A 133 -11.75 -27.36 -24.25
C PRO A 133 -11.02 -28.69 -24.41
N LYS A 134 -9.86 -28.65 -25.09
CA LYS A 134 -9.08 -29.84 -25.45
C LYS A 134 -8.57 -30.59 -24.21
N HIS A 135 -8.26 -29.83 -23.17
CA HIS A 135 -7.76 -30.31 -21.88
C HIS A 135 -8.61 -29.72 -20.75
N THR A 136 -8.72 -30.45 -19.64
CA THR A 136 -9.28 -29.96 -18.37
C THR A 136 -8.51 -30.64 -17.24
N ASN A 137 -7.96 -29.84 -16.33
CA ASN A 137 -7.23 -30.32 -15.15
C ASN A 137 -8.05 -30.10 -13.85
N ARG A 138 -7.46 -30.34 -12.67
CA ARG A 138 -8.20 -30.32 -11.38
C ARG A 138 -8.70 -28.93 -10.99
N LEU A 139 -8.10 -27.86 -11.48
CA LEU A 139 -8.43 -26.50 -11.08
C LEU A 139 -9.87 -26.08 -11.46
N ILE A 140 -10.54 -26.83 -12.34
CA ILE A 140 -11.96 -26.64 -12.69
C ILE A 140 -12.93 -26.74 -11.50
N HIS A 141 -12.47 -27.31 -10.37
CA HIS A 141 -13.26 -27.45 -9.14
C HIS A 141 -13.09 -26.27 -8.15
N GLU A 142 -12.11 -25.40 -8.37
CA GLU A 142 -11.75 -24.29 -7.48
C GLU A 142 -12.74 -23.12 -7.51
N LYS A 143 -12.47 -22.07 -6.73
CA LYS A 143 -13.25 -20.81 -6.73
C LYS A 143 -12.40 -19.57 -7.02
N SER A 144 -11.08 -19.60 -6.79
CA SER A 144 -10.15 -18.58 -7.28
C SER A 144 -10.36 -18.32 -8.78
N PRO A 145 -10.58 -17.06 -9.21
CA PRO A 145 -10.54 -16.69 -10.62
C PRO A 145 -9.21 -17.04 -11.28
N TYR A 146 -8.08 -16.89 -10.56
CA TYR A 146 -6.74 -17.24 -11.05
C TYR A 146 -6.58 -18.74 -11.30
N LEU A 147 -7.02 -19.60 -10.37
CA LEU A 147 -6.94 -21.05 -10.59
C LEU A 147 -7.89 -21.52 -11.70
N LEU A 148 -9.10 -20.94 -11.77
CA LEU A 148 -10.09 -21.26 -12.81
C LEU A 148 -9.64 -20.83 -14.22
N GLN A 149 -8.92 -19.70 -14.36
CA GLN A 149 -8.30 -19.31 -15.64
C GLN A 149 -7.39 -20.42 -16.19
N HIS A 150 -6.61 -21.07 -15.31
CA HIS A 150 -5.67 -22.12 -15.70
C HIS A 150 -6.29 -23.53 -15.87
N ALA A 151 -7.61 -23.70 -15.68
CA ALA A 151 -8.27 -25.00 -15.61
C ALA A 151 -8.28 -25.82 -16.93
N HIS A 152 -8.05 -25.16 -18.07
CA HIS A 152 -8.04 -25.77 -19.40
C HIS A 152 -6.66 -25.86 -20.08
N ASN A 153 -5.60 -25.55 -19.34
CA ASN A 153 -4.23 -25.71 -19.82
C ASN A 153 -3.87 -27.18 -20.10
N PRO A 154 -2.94 -27.44 -21.05
CA PRO A 154 -2.38 -28.78 -21.29
C PRO A 154 -1.53 -29.29 -20.12
N VAL A 155 -1.10 -28.43 -19.20
CA VAL A 155 -0.44 -28.83 -17.93
C VAL A 155 -1.48 -29.48 -16.99
N ASP A 156 -1.15 -30.66 -16.46
CA ASP A 156 -1.91 -31.39 -15.43
C ASP A 156 -1.78 -30.67 -14.07
N TRP A 157 -2.39 -29.50 -13.97
CA TRP A 157 -2.33 -28.68 -12.76
C TRP A 157 -3.09 -29.31 -11.59
N TYR A 158 -2.50 -29.17 -10.42
CA TYR A 158 -3.04 -29.44 -9.11
C TYR A 158 -3.23 -28.13 -8.32
N PRO A 159 -4.26 -28.02 -7.47
CA PRO A 159 -4.27 -27.04 -6.38
C PRO A 159 -3.30 -27.47 -5.27
N TRP A 160 -2.94 -26.56 -4.36
CA TRP A 160 -2.08 -26.89 -3.22
C TRP A 160 -2.84 -27.69 -2.15
N GLY A 161 -2.63 -29.00 -2.14
CA GLY A 161 -3.28 -29.92 -1.21
C GLY A 161 -2.65 -31.30 -1.16
N GLU A 162 -3.20 -32.17 -0.31
CA GLU A 162 -2.62 -33.47 0.00
C GLU A 162 -2.50 -34.40 -1.22
N GLU A 163 -3.42 -34.33 -2.19
CA GLU A 163 -3.36 -35.17 -3.40
C GLU A 163 -2.04 -34.96 -4.17
N ALA A 164 -1.61 -33.70 -4.35
CA ALA A 164 -0.38 -33.36 -5.05
C ALA A 164 0.86 -33.85 -4.29
N ILE A 165 0.86 -33.66 -2.97
CA ILE A 165 2.00 -33.92 -2.09
C ILE A 165 2.19 -35.42 -1.87
N ALA A 166 1.10 -36.15 -1.63
CA ALA A 166 1.10 -37.61 -1.58
C ALA A 166 1.53 -38.22 -2.93
N ARG A 167 1.08 -37.66 -4.06
CA ARG A 167 1.53 -38.09 -5.40
C ARG A 167 3.01 -37.83 -5.63
N ALA A 168 3.52 -36.66 -5.25
CA ALA A 168 4.96 -36.34 -5.35
C ALA A 168 5.83 -37.31 -4.54
N LYS A 169 5.39 -37.68 -3.34
CA LYS A 169 6.04 -38.69 -2.48
C LYS A 169 5.95 -40.10 -3.06
N ALA A 170 4.79 -40.50 -3.60
CA ALA A 170 4.60 -41.82 -4.19
C ALA A 170 5.37 -42.03 -5.51
N GLU A 171 5.47 -41.00 -6.37
CA GLU A 171 6.23 -41.04 -7.63
C GLU A 171 7.71 -40.63 -7.46
N ASN A 172 8.13 -40.17 -6.27
CA ASN A 172 9.43 -39.55 -5.99
C ASN A 172 9.82 -38.44 -7.01
N LYS A 173 8.87 -37.54 -7.28
CA LYS A 173 9.03 -36.42 -8.24
C LYS A 173 9.17 -35.08 -7.53
N LEU A 174 9.94 -34.18 -8.12
CA LEU A 174 9.91 -32.77 -7.76
C LEU A 174 8.52 -32.18 -8.03
N ILE A 175 8.06 -31.32 -7.12
CA ILE A 175 6.91 -30.45 -7.34
C ILE A 175 7.39 -29.22 -8.10
N PHE A 176 6.71 -28.83 -9.18
CA PHE A 176 6.84 -27.50 -9.75
C PHE A 176 5.71 -26.62 -9.20
N LEU A 177 6.07 -25.64 -8.37
CA LEU A 177 5.15 -24.68 -7.76
C LEU A 177 5.14 -23.39 -8.58
N SER A 178 3.96 -23.01 -9.09
CA SER A 178 3.71 -21.75 -9.78
C SER A 178 2.72 -20.90 -8.98
N VAL A 179 3.18 -19.76 -8.46
CA VAL A 179 2.40 -18.85 -7.60
C VAL A 179 2.14 -17.52 -8.31
N GLY A 180 0.89 -17.04 -8.26
CA GLY A 180 0.47 -15.76 -8.85
C GLY A 180 -0.95 -15.37 -8.40
N TYR A 181 -1.62 -14.49 -9.15
CA TYR A 181 -2.94 -13.93 -8.84
C TYR A 181 -3.58 -13.37 -10.14
N SER A 182 -4.91 -13.21 -10.19
CA SER A 182 -5.65 -13.15 -11.47
C SER A 182 -5.48 -11.86 -12.27
N THR A 183 -4.99 -10.79 -11.64
CA THR A 183 -4.82 -9.47 -12.24
C THR A 183 -3.40 -9.22 -12.80
N CYS A 184 -2.49 -10.19 -12.61
CA CYS A 184 -1.07 -10.02 -12.83
C CYS A 184 -0.65 -10.22 -14.29
N HIS A 185 -0.35 -9.13 -15.01
CA HIS A 185 0.14 -9.17 -16.41
C HIS A 185 1.23 -10.23 -16.66
N TRP A 186 2.29 -10.24 -15.83
CA TRP A 186 3.41 -11.19 -16.01
C TRP A 186 3.02 -12.66 -15.78
N CYS A 187 1.94 -12.95 -15.05
CA CYS A 187 1.41 -14.32 -14.93
C CYS A 187 0.77 -14.77 -16.25
N HIS A 188 -0.04 -13.90 -16.87
CA HIS A 188 -0.65 -14.13 -18.18
C HIS A 188 0.41 -14.31 -19.28
N VAL A 189 1.48 -13.50 -19.26
CA VAL A 189 2.63 -13.65 -20.18
C VAL A 189 3.28 -15.02 -20.04
N MET A 190 3.56 -15.49 -18.82
CA MET A 190 4.19 -16.80 -18.62
C MET A 190 3.26 -17.96 -18.97
N GLU A 191 1.95 -17.81 -18.75
CA GLU A 191 0.95 -18.78 -19.22
C GLU A 191 0.97 -18.92 -20.74
N LYS A 192 0.74 -17.83 -21.46
CA LYS A 192 0.62 -17.84 -22.92
C LYS A 192 1.91 -18.26 -23.62
N GLU A 193 3.08 -17.88 -23.08
CA GLU A 193 4.36 -18.29 -23.67
C GLU A 193 4.79 -19.73 -23.31
N SER A 194 4.40 -20.26 -22.15
CA SER A 194 4.92 -21.53 -21.62
C SER A 194 3.87 -22.57 -21.18
N PHE A 195 2.82 -22.20 -20.46
CA PHE A 195 1.87 -23.18 -19.89
C PHE A 195 0.78 -23.61 -20.88
N GLU A 196 0.42 -22.77 -21.86
CA GLU A 196 -0.44 -23.16 -23.00
C GLU A 196 0.30 -24.03 -24.04
N ASN A 197 1.64 -24.12 -23.97
CA ASN A 197 2.44 -24.79 -24.97
C ASN A 197 2.50 -26.31 -24.74
N GLU A 198 1.80 -27.08 -25.57
CA GLU A 198 1.73 -28.55 -25.55
C GLU A 198 3.08 -29.26 -25.36
N GLN A 199 4.16 -28.77 -25.99
CA GLN A 199 5.50 -29.40 -25.90
C GLN A 199 6.19 -29.10 -24.56
N VAL A 200 5.91 -27.93 -23.96
CA VAL A 200 6.38 -27.59 -22.62
C VAL A 200 5.57 -28.37 -21.59
N ALA A 201 4.25 -28.45 -21.78
CA ALA A 201 3.33 -29.18 -20.90
C ALA A 201 3.59 -30.69 -20.87
N GLU A 202 3.92 -31.32 -22.00
CA GLU A 202 4.37 -32.71 -22.06
C GLU A 202 5.61 -32.94 -21.15
N ILE A 203 6.63 -32.08 -21.29
CA ILE A 203 7.84 -32.11 -20.46
C ILE A 203 7.54 -31.84 -18.98
N MET A 204 6.57 -30.98 -18.65
CA MET A 204 6.13 -30.72 -17.28
C MET A 204 5.40 -31.93 -16.68
N ASN A 205 4.40 -32.47 -17.37
CA ASN A 205 3.50 -33.52 -16.89
C ASN A 205 4.21 -34.88 -16.72
N GLU A 206 5.16 -35.20 -17.59
CA GLU A 206 6.00 -36.40 -17.44
C GLU A 206 6.80 -36.39 -16.13
N ASN A 207 7.36 -35.22 -15.77
CA ASN A 207 8.59 -35.15 -14.96
C ASN A 207 8.41 -34.47 -13.60
N PHE A 208 7.34 -33.70 -13.42
CA PHE A 208 7.04 -32.93 -12.22
C PHE A 208 5.59 -33.17 -11.77
N ILE A 209 5.29 -32.88 -10.51
CA ILE A 209 3.91 -32.65 -10.07
C ILE A 209 3.66 -31.14 -10.13
N ASN A 210 2.79 -30.71 -11.04
CA ASN A 210 2.60 -29.28 -11.35
C ASN A 210 1.52 -28.69 -10.45
N VAL A 211 1.89 -27.80 -9.54
CA VAL A 211 0.99 -27.19 -8.54
C VAL A 211 0.85 -25.69 -8.80
N LYS A 212 -0.39 -25.23 -8.89
CA LYS A 212 -0.77 -23.83 -9.09
C LYS A 212 -1.34 -23.25 -7.79
N VAL A 213 -0.96 -22.02 -7.45
CA VAL A 213 -1.39 -21.35 -6.20
C VAL A 213 -1.74 -19.89 -6.42
N ASP A 214 -2.94 -19.50 -5.99
CA ASP A 214 -3.32 -18.10 -5.81
C ASP A 214 -2.69 -17.55 -4.52
N ARG A 215 -1.80 -16.55 -4.63
CA ARG A 215 -1.14 -15.92 -3.47
C ARG A 215 -2.12 -15.18 -2.56
N GLU A 216 -3.27 -14.77 -3.07
CA GLU A 216 -4.26 -14.02 -2.31
C GLU A 216 -5.03 -14.95 -1.36
N GLU A 217 -5.23 -16.21 -1.76
CA GLU A 217 -5.82 -17.27 -0.94
C GLU A 217 -4.81 -17.98 -0.04
N ARG A 218 -3.57 -18.21 -0.55
CA ARG A 218 -2.47 -18.87 0.17
C ARG A 218 -1.22 -17.98 0.30
N PRO A 219 -1.33 -16.81 0.96
CA PRO A 219 -0.18 -15.94 1.22
C PRO A 219 0.87 -16.60 2.15
N ASP A 220 0.50 -17.64 2.90
CA ASP A 220 1.43 -18.45 3.68
C ASP A 220 2.43 -19.23 2.82
N ILE A 221 1.95 -19.79 1.71
CA ILE A 221 2.77 -20.49 0.72
C ILE A 221 3.59 -19.48 -0.09
N ASP A 222 2.98 -18.37 -0.50
CA ASP A 222 3.65 -17.26 -1.21
C ASP A 222 4.83 -16.70 -0.40
N LYS A 223 4.58 -16.26 0.85
CA LYS A 223 5.60 -15.62 1.69
C LYS A 223 6.76 -16.56 2.04
N LEU A 224 6.50 -17.86 2.25
CA LEU A 224 7.55 -18.86 2.52
C LEU A 224 8.52 -18.99 1.33
N TYR A 225 7.99 -19.23 0.12
CA TYR A 225 8.85 -19.46 -1.04
C TYR A 225 9.38 -18.16 -1.65
N MET A 226 8.72 -17.01 -1.46
CA MET A 226 9.27 -15.69 -1.80
C MET A 226 10.48 -15.35 -0.91
N THR A 227 10.42 -15.69 0.39
CA THR A 227 11.59 -15.56 1.30
C THR A 227 12.77 -16.37 0.79
N PHE A 228 12.53 -17.60 0.32
CA PHE A 228 13.55 -18.42 -0.32
C PHE A 228 14.13 -17.76 -1.59
N ILE A 229 13.28 -17.28 -2.51
CA ILE A 229 13.72 -16.59 -3.74
C ILE A 229 14.60 -15.38 -3.43
N LEU A 230 14.20 -14.55 -2.46
CA LEU A 230 14.98 -13.38 -2.03
C LEU A 230 16.35 -13.79 -1.45
N LEU A 231 16.43 -14.88 -0.69
CA LEU A 231 17.68 -15.40 -0.13
C LEU A 231 18.66 -15.92 -1.20
N ILE A 232 18.18 -16.53 -2.29
CA ILE A 232 19.06 -17.08 -3.34
C ILE A 232 19.38 -16.10 -4.47
N ASN A 233 18.45 -15.21 -4.82
CA ASN A 233 18.56 -14.33 -6.00
C ASN A 233 18.73 -12.84 -5.65
N GLY A 234 18.50 -12.43 -4.39
CA GLY A 234 18.52 -11.03 -3.96
C GLY A 234 17.34 -10.17 -4.44
N SER A 235 16.44 -10.76 -5.24
CA SER A 235 15.23 -10.12 -5.79
C SER A 235 14.16 -11.18 -6.07
N GLY A 236 12.88 -10.80 -5.99
CA GLY A 236 11.72 -11.66 -6.22
C GLY A 236 10.54 -10.90 -6.80
N GLY A 237 9.44 -11.59 -7.06
CA GLY A 237 8.24 -11.06 -7.71
C GLY A 237 7.40 -12.18 -8.34
N TRP A 238 6.30 -11.81 -9.00
CA TRP A 238 5.36 -12.75 -9.63
C TRP A 238 5.42 -12.68 -11.17
N PRO A 239 5.15 -13.78 -11.91
CA PRO A 239 4.87 -15.13 -11.42
C PRO A 239 6.08 -15.73 -10.72
N MET A 240 5.87 -16.43 -9.61
CA MET A 240 6.94 -17.10 -8.88
C MET A 240 6.98 -18.58 -9.27
N SER A 241 8.17 -19.05 -9.65
CA SER A 241 8.42 -20.38 -10.22
C SER A 241 9.47 -21.12 -9.40
N VAL A 242 9.05 -22.13 -8.62
CA VAL A 242 9.91 -22.81 -7.63
C VAL A 242 9.81 -24.32 -7.78
N TRP A 243 10.93 -25.02 -7.63
CA TRP A 243 10.97 -26.48 -7.58
C TRP A 243 11.20 -26.96 -6.15
N LEU A 244 10.31 -27.83 -5.65
CA LEU A 244 10.35 -28.40 -4.30
C LEU A 244 10.58 -29.91 -4.35
N THR A 245 11.20 -30.47 -3.31
CA THR A 245 11.21 -31.92 -3.08
C THR A 245 9.82 -32.45 -2.73
N PRO A 246 9.59 -33.78 -2.73
CA PRO A 246 8.37 -34.36 -2.18
C PRO A 246 8.05 -33.95 -0.74
N ASP A 247 9.08 -33.63 0.06
CA ASP A 247 8.95 -33.10 1.43
C ASP A 247 8.92 -31.57 1.49
N LEU A 248 8.54 -30.92 0.38
CA LEU A 248 8.30 -29.48 0.24
C LEU A 248 9.54 -28.57 0.44
N ALA A 249 10.74 -29.14 0.56
CA ALA A 249 11.97 -28.36 0.71
C ALA A 249 12.35 -27.71 -0.64
N PRO A 250 12.61 -26.39 -0.70
CA PRO A 250 12.89 -25.70 -1.95
C PRO A 250 14.30 -26.01 -2.49
N VAL A 251 14.40 -26.26 -3.78
CA VAL A 251 15.63 -26.68 -4.47
C VAL A 251 16.23 -25.53 -5.30
N THR A 252 15.40 -24.85 -6.07
CA THR A 252 15.76 -23.67 -6.87
C THR A 252 14.49 -22.92 -7.31
N GLY A 253 14.61 -21.70 -7.79
CA GLY A 253 13.51 -20.98 -8.39
C GLY A 253 13.89 -19.59 -8.92
N GLY A 254 12.90 -18.93 -9.50
CA GLY A 254 12.98 -17.56 -9.99
C GLY A 254 11.58 -16.96 -10.19
N THR A 255 11.52 -15.88 -10.95
CA THR A 255 10.26 -15.23 -11.32
C THR A 255 9.76 -15.77 -12.67
N TYR A 256 9.59 -14.90 -13.67
CA TYR A 256 9.36 -15.27 -15.06
C TYR A 256 10.61 -15.93 -15.67
N PHE A 257 10.40 -16.97 -16.48
CA PHE A 257 11.42 -17.59 -17.33
C PHE A 257 10.93 -17.58 -18.78
N PRO A 258 11.73 -17.11 -19.75
CA PRO A 258 11.32 -17.10 -21.16
C PRO A 258 11.20 -18.52 -21.70
N PRO A 259 10.33 -18.80 -22.69
CA PRO A 259 10.12 -20.15 -23.21
C PRO A 259 11.37 -20.75 -23.89
N LYS A 260 12.33 -19.92 -24.31
CA LYS A 260 13.59 -20.30 -24.97
C LYS A 260 14.74 -19.44 -24.46
N ASP A 261 15.96 -19.99 -24.49
CA ASP A 261 17.20 -19.30 -24.09
C ASP A 261 17.34 -17.95 -24.82
N ARG A 262 17.24 -16.84 -24.06
CA ARG A 262 17.22 -15.47 -24.60
C ARG A 262 17.76 -14.48 -23.56
N TRP A 263 18.31 -13.36 -24.02
CA TRP A 263 18.86 -12.28 -23.16
C TRP A 263 19.95 -12.73 -22.16
N GLY A 264 20.60 -13.87 -22.41
CA GLY A 264 21.58 -14.49 -21.50
C GLY A 264 20.97 -15.38 -20.41
N MET A 265 19.64 -15.46 -20.33
CA MET A 265 18.91 -16.35 -19.42
C MET A 265 18.63 -17.71 -20.09
N PRO A 266 18.71 -18.83 -19.35
CA PRO A 266 18.22 -20.12 -19.84
C PRO A 266 16.70 -20.11 -19.97
N GLY A 267 16.17 -20.75 -21.02
CA GLY A 267 14.74 -20.87 -21.22
C GLY A 267 14.10 -21.88 -20.26
N PHE A 268 12.78 -21.76 -20.07
CA PHE A 268 12.01 -22.59 -19.14
C PHE A 268 12.16 -24.10 -19.46
N THR A 269 12.07 -24.51 -20.73
CA THR A 269 12.35 -25.90 -21.16
C THR A 269 13.77 -26.36 -20.81
N THR A 270 14.77 -25.47 -20.96
CA THR A 270 16.17 -25.74 -20.62
C THR A 270 16.36 -25.94 -19.11
N ILE A 271 15.57 -25.25 -18.27
CA ILE A 271 15.57 -25.42 -16.81
C ILE A 271 14.90 -26.75 -16.42
N LEU A 272 13.69 -27.02 -16.94
CA LEU A 272 12.94 -28.26 -16.69
C LEU A 272 13.79 -29.51 -16.99
N LEU A 273 14.43 -29.55 -18.16
CA LEU A 273 15.26 -30.69 -18.56
C LEU A 273 16.53 -30.84 -17.70
N LYS A 274 17.16 -29.74 -17.28
CA LYS A 274 18.31 -29.78 -16.36
C LYS A 274 17.92 -30.29 -14.98
N LEU A 275 16.76 -29.88 -14.45
CA LEU A 275 16.27 -30.33 -13.14
C LEU A 275 15.80 -31.78 -13.14
N LYS A 276 15.14 -32.25 -14.23
CA LYS A 276 14.85 -33.68 -14.46
C LYS A 276 16.12 -34.54 -14.31
N ILE A 277 17.18 -34.15 -15.02
CA ILE A 277 18.46 -34.88 -14.98
C ILE A 277 19.07 -34.82 -13.58
N LYS A 278 19.18 -33.62 -12.98
CA LYS A 278 19.86 -33.46 -11.69
C LYS A 278 19.13 -34.13 -10.52
N TRP A 279 17.79 -34.20 -10.54
CA TRP A 279 17.04 -34.98 -9.56
C TRP A 279 17.30 -36.49 -9.67
N ALA A 280 17.44 -37.00 -10.91
CA ALA A 280 17.73 -38.40 -11.16
C ALA A 280 19.19 -38.81 -10.85
N THR A 281 20.15 -37.87 -10.87
CA THR A 281 21.56 -38.14 -10.52
C THR A 281 21.88 -37.83 -9.06
N ASP A 282 21.45 -36.66 -8.57
CA ASP A 282 21.97 -36.03 -7.34
C ASP A 282 20.82 -35.63 -6.38
N GLY A 283 19.70 -36.35 -6.41
CA GLY A 283 18.47 -35.98 -5.69
C GLY A 283 18.63 -35.79 -4.17
N GLU A 284 19.44 -36.60 -3.49
CA GLU A 284 19.67 -36.46 -2.05
C GLU A 284 20.55 -35.23 -1.71
N ASP A 285 21.47 -34.84 -2.60
CA ASP A 285 22.26 -33.60 -2.44
C ASP A 285 21.37 -32.36 -2.64
N LEU A 286 20.39 -32.44 -3.57
CA LEU A 286 19.36 -31.41 -3.72
C LEU A 286 18.43 -31.35 -2.50
N ALA A 287 18.01 -32.49 -1.97
CA ALA A 287 17.12 -32.56 -0.81
C ALA A 287 17.82 -32.08 0.49
N SER A 288 19.07 -32.47 0.72
CA SER A 288 19.86 -31.97 1.85
C SER A 288 20.17 -30.48 1.75
N THR A 289 20.40 -29.95 0.54
CA THR A 289 20.49 -28.50 0.29
C THR A 289 19.19 -27.80 0.69
N GLY A 290 18.03 -28.27 0.21
CA GLY A 290 16.73 -27.67 0.53
C GLY A 290 16.39 -27.72 2.02
N ARG A 291 16.66 -28.85 2.69
CA ARG A 291 16.49 -28.97 4.15
C ARG A 291 17.38 -27.98 4.91
N SER A 292 18.64 -27.83 4.51
CA SER A 292 19.57 -26.85 5.12
C SER A 292 19.09 -25.40 5.00
N ILE A 293 18.34 -25.08 3.93
CA ILE A 293 17.72 -23.76 3.71
C ILE A 293 16.49 -23.58 4.60
N ILE A 294 15.63 -24.61 4.72
CA ILE A 294 14.50 -24.63 5.68
C ILE A 294 15.01 -24.42 7.12
N ASP A 295 16.05 -25.16 7.52
CA ASP A 295 16.69 -25.04 8.83
C ASP A 295 17.26 -23.62 9.06
N ALA A 296 17.72 -22.94 8.01
CA ALA A 296 18.21 -21.56 8.09
C ALA A 296 17.06 -20.55 8.20
N ILE A 297 15.96 -20.72 7.47
CA ILE A 297 14.77 -19.87 7.58
C ILE A 297 14.15 -20.02 8.98
N GLN A 298 13.99 -21.25 9.49
CA GLN A 298 13.45 -21.48 10.84
C GLN A 298 14.35 -20.85 11.91
N ARG A 299 15.67 -21.03 11.83
CA ARG A 299 16.61 -20.37 12.76
C ARG A 299 16.50 -18.85 12.72
N ASN A 300 16.40 -18.22 11.55
CA ASN A 300 16.17 -16.78 11.45
C ASN A 300 14.85 -16.30 12.10
N VAL A 301 13.85 -17.18 12.28
CA VAL A 301 12.61 -16.86 13.02
C VAL A 301 12.76 -17.07 14.54
N GLU A 302 13.53 -18.07 14.98
CA GLU A 302 13.73 -18.40 16.41
C GLU A 302 14.91 -17.67 17.09
N GLU A 303 15.94 -17.26 16.34
CA GLU A 303 17.20 -16.70 16.86
C GLU A 303 17.16 -15.16 16.97
N LYS A 304 16.22 -14.48 16.30
CA LYS A 304 16.01 -13.01 16.38
C LYS A 304 15.84 -12.44 17.80
N HIS A 305 15.44 -13.28 18.76
CA HIS A 305 15.26 -12.94 20.18
C HIS A 305 16.43 -13.41 21.08
N GLN A 306 17.37 -14.22 20.57
CA GLN A 306 18.39 -14.88 21.41
C GLN A 306 19.70 -14.09 21.54
N GLU A 307 20.01 -13.21 20.59
CA GLU A 307 21.11 -12.26 20.71
C GLU A 307 20.65 -11.01 21.48
N GLU A 308 21.23 -10.76 22.66
CA GLU A 308 21.17 -9.42 23.27
C GLU A 308 21.83 -8.43 22.28
N PRO A 309 21.16 -7.32 21.90
CA PRO A 309 21.73 -6.42 20.90
C PRO A 309 23.06 -5.82 21.39
N GLU A 310 24.15 -5.97 20.62
CA GLU A 310 25.46 -5.33 20.91
C GLU A 310 25.32 -3.83 21.20
N ARG A 311 24.28 -3.21 20.61
CA ARG A 311 23.74 -1.91 21.00
C ARG A 311 22.22 -1.92 20.84
N VAL A 312 21.50 -1.77 21.96
CA VAL A 312 20.08 -1.43 21.93
C VAL A 312 19.93 0.00 21.39
N PHE A 313 19.36 0.17 20.20
CA PHE A 313 18.98 1.48 19.67
C PHE A 313 17.68 1.94 20.32
N THR A 314 17.68 3.16 20.84
CA THR A 314 16.47 3.82 21.36
C THR A 314 15.44 4.08 20.25
N PRO A 315 14.14 4.20 20.58
CA PRO A 315 13.11 4.61 19.62
C PRO A 315 13.46 5.90 18.86
N GLU A 316 14.08 6.87 19.55
CA GLU A 316 14.51 8.14 18.96
C GLU A 316 15.69 7.99 17.97
N GLU A 317 16.62 7.07 18.22
CA GLU A 317 17.66 6.74 17.24
C GLU A 317 17.09 6.06 16.00
N LYS A 318 16.11 5.15 16.18
CA LYS A 318 15.39 4.48 15.09
C LYS A 318 14.58 5.47 14.25
N TYR A 319 13.88 6.40 14.91
CA TYR A 319 13.16 7.51 14.30
C TYR A 319 14.08 8.37 13.43
N ARG A 320 15.19 8.87 14.01
CA ARG A 320 16.17 9.70 13.29
C ARG A 320 16.83 8.95 12.12
N GLN A 321 17.10 7.66 12.27
CA GLN A 321 17.60 6.80 11.18
C GLN A 321 16.59 6.75 10.03
N ALA A 322 15.31 6.50 10.32
CA ALA A 322 14.25 6.44 9.32
C ALA A 322 14.07 7.78 8.59
N VAL A 323 13.92 8.90 9.32
CA VAL A 323 13.82 10.26 8.76
C VAL A 323 15.02 10.58 7.84
N THR A 324 16.24 10.17 8.23
CA THR A 324 17.45 10.36 7.41
C THR A 324 17.40 9.54 6.11
N ILE A 325 16.90 8.31 6.16
CA ILE A 325 16.79 7.45 4.97
C ILE A 325 15.70 7.95 4.03
N TYR A 326 14.53 8.36 4.55
CA TYR A 326 13.46 8.94 3.72
C TYR A 326 13.94 10.16 2.94
N LYS A 327 14.62 11.12 3.60
CA LYS A 327 15.19 12.29 2.93
C LYS A 327 16.24 11.96 1.86
N ARG A 328 17.00 10.88 2.03
CA ARG A 328 18.07 10.47 1.12
C ARG A 328 17.55 9.65 -0.07
N ASN A 329 16.53 8.83 0.15
CA ASN A 329 15.98 7.91 -0.84
C ASN A 329 14.84 8.53 -1.67
N PHE A 330 14.38 9.75 -1.33
CA PHE A 330 13.28 10.46 -1.98
C PHE A 330 13.67 11.14 -3.30
N ASP A 331 12.76 11.10 -4.28
CA ASP A 331 12.85 11.84 -5.55
C ASP A 331 12.20 13.23 -5.40
N PRO A 332 12.98 14.33 -5.36
CA PRO A 332 12.42 15.67 -5.16
C PRO A 332 11.66 16.23 -6.38
N VAL A 333 11.79 15.62 -7.56
CA VAL A 333 11.15 16.09 -8.81
C VAL A 333 9.81 15.38 -9.04
N TRP A 334 9.78 14.07 -8.82
CA TRP A 334 8.63 13.20 -9.11
C TRP A 334 8.02 12.54 -7.87
N GLY A 335 8.53 12.77 -6.67
CA GLY A 335 8.01 12.16 -5.45
C GLY A 335 8.30 10.65 -5.34
N GLY A 336 8.04 10.08 -4.16
CA GLY A 336 8.31 8.68 -3.84
C GLY A 336 9.79 8.33 -3.78
N SER A 337 10.09 7.03 -3.79
CA SER A 337 11.45 6.47 -3.82
C SER A 337 12.16 6.77 -5.15
N LEU A 338 13.47 7.02 -5.11
CA LEU A 338 14.30 7.31 -6.28
C LEU A 338 14.36 6.14 -7.28
N GLY A 339 14.21 6.46 -8.57
CA GLY A 339 14.37 5.50 -9.67
C GLY A 339 13.04 5.03 -10.24
N ALA A 340 13.04 3.80 -10.77
CA ALA A 340 11.90 3.12 -11.37
C ALA A 340 12.10 1.59 -11.24
N PRO A 341 11.05 0.77 -11.13
CA PRO A 341 9.63 1.15 -11.00
C PRO A 341 9.33 1.92 -9.69
N LYS A 342 8.15 2.53 -9.60
CA LYS A 342 7.67 3.25 -8.40
C LYS A 342 6.36 2.67 -7.87
N PHE A 343 6.38 2.27 -6.59
CA PHE A 343 5.23 1.80 -5.83
C PHE A 343 4.79 2.88 -4.81
N PRO A 344 3.51 2.95 -4.43
CA PRO A 344 3.02 3.89 -3.41
C PRO A 344 3.62 3.72 -2.01
N GLU A 345 3.97 2.48 -1.63
CA GLU A 345 4.59 2.12 -0.33
C GLU A 345 3.90 2.76 0.89
N VAL A 346 2.56 2.70 0.95
CA VAL A 346 1.73 3.64 1.73
C VAL A 346 2.01 3.66 3.23
N SER A 347 2.46 2.55 3.83
CA SER A 347 2.90 2.51 5.24
C SER A 347 4.01 3.54 5.52
N LYS A 348 4.94 3.75 4.56
CA LYS A 348 5.99 4.77 4.65
C LYS A 348 5.41 6.19 4.62
N LEU A 349 4.40 6.42 3.78
CA LEU A 349 3.69 7.72 3.69
C LEU A 349 2.98 8.05 5.01
N ASN A 350 2.29 7.08 5.60
CA ASN A 350 1.61 7.24 6.89
C ASN A 350 2.60 7.46 8.06
N LEU A 351 3.76 6.79 8.06
CA LEU A 351 4.81 7.12 9.02
C LEU A 351 5.34 8.55 8.83
N ILE A 352 5.48 9.05 7.60
CA ILE A 352 5.97 10.41 7.36
C ILE A 352 5.01 11.48 7.90
N PHE A 353 3.69 11.27 7.78
CA PHE A 353 2.69 12.14 8.44
C PHE A 353 2.84 12.14 9.96
N HIS A 354 2.97 10.96 10.59
CA HIS A 354 3.17 10.86 12.03
C HIS A 354 4.53 11.46 12.47
N ALA A 355 5.59 11.22 11.70
CA ALA A 355 6.93 11.77 11.94
C ALA A 355 6.94 13.31 11.93
N HIS A 356 6.13 13.94 11.08
CA HIS A 356 5.98 15.40 11.09
C HIS A 356 5.41 15.92 12.41
N LEU A 357 4.42 15.24 13.01
CA LEU A 357 3.85 15.65 14.30
C LEU A 357 4.87 15.52 15.46
N GLN A 358 5.80 14.57 15.38
CA GLN A 358 6.81 14.34 16.43
C GLN A 358 7.97 15.35 16.37
N ASP A 359 8.41 15.75 15.17
CA ASP A 359 9.32 16.88 14.99
C ASP A 359 9.05 17.64 13.68
N PRO A 360 8.26 18.73 13.72
CA PRO A 360 8.02 19.58 12.57
C PRO A 360 9.30 20.20 11.99
N SER A 361 10.34 20.42 12.80
CA SER A 361 11.61 21.03 12.36
C SER A 361 12.39 20.14 11.38
N THR A 362 12.06 18.84 11.32
CA THR A 362 12.57 17.96 10.26
C THR A 362 12.18 18.43 8.85
N LYS A 363 11.11 19.21 8.68
CA LYS A 363 10.48 19.53 7.38
C LYS A 363 10.17 18.28 6.53
N ILE A 364 9.98 17.10 7.16
CA ILE A 364 9.77 15.83 6.43
C ILE A 364 8.44 15.76 5.68
N LEU A 365 7.43 16.54 6.10
CA LEU A 365 6.09 16.53 5.51
C LEU A 365 6.08 16.72 3.98
N GLY A 366 6.93 17.59 3.44
CA GLY A 366 7.01 17.79 1.98
C GLY A 366 7.40 16.56 1.17
N VAL A 367 8.01 15.53 1.81
CA VAL A 367 8.27 14.23 1.18
C VAL A 367 6.95 13.53 0.85
N VAL A 368 6.01 13.44 1.80
CA VAL A 368 4.71 12.79 1.55
C VAL A 368 3.79 13.66 0.70
N LEU A 369 3.75 14.98 0.92
CA LEU A 369 2.89 15.88 0.15
C LEU A 369 3.28 15.89 -1.35
N ASN A 370 4.56 16.05 -1.68
CA ASN A 370 5.03 15.96 -3.07
C ASN A 370 4.79 14.56 -3.67
N THR A 371 4.96 13.49 -2.88
CA THR A 371 4.64 12.12 -3.35
C THR A 371 3.16 11.96 -3.72
N LEU A 372 2.24 12.37 -2.84
CA LEU A 372 0.80 12.29 -3.10
C LEU A 372 0.37 13.18 -4.27
N GLU A 373 0.95 14.38 -4.41
CA GLU A 373 0.67 15.29 -5.53
C GLU A 373 1.18 14.75 -6.86
N LYS A 374 2.39 14.15 -6.90
CA LYS A 374 2.93 13.55 -8.14
C LYS A 374 2.29 12.22 -8.50
N MET A 375 1.82 11.44 -7.52
CA MET A 375 0.95 10.29 -7.78
C MET A 375 -0.40 10.71 -8.36
N ALA A 376 -1.06 11.73 -7.80
CA ALA A 376 -2.34 12.23 -8.30
C ALA A 376 -2.24 12.92 -9.67
N ALA A 377 -1.08 13.50 -9.99
CA ALA A 377 -0.80 14.08 -11.29
C ALA A 377 -0.37 13.04 -12.35
N GLY A 378 0.22 11.92 -11.94
CA GLY A 378 0.68 10.83 -12.80
C GLY A 378 -0.45 10.01 -13.44
N GLY A 379 -0.11 9.19 -14.43
CA GLY A 379 -1.01 8.23 -15.07
C GLY A 379 -1.24 6.95 -14.27
N ILE A 380 -0.55 6.77 -13.13
CA ILE A 380 -0.94 5.80 -12.09
C ILE A 380 -2.31 6.12 -11.48
N TYR A 381 -2.73 7.40 -11.51
CA TYR A 381 -4.07 7.83 -11.17
C TYR A 381 -4.97 7.83 -12.42
N ASP A 382 -6.15 7.23 -12.32
CA ASP A 382 -7.09 7.15 -13.43
C ASP A 382 -7.91 8.46 -13.56
N HIS A 383 -7.32 9.48 -14.17
CA HIS A 383 -7.93 10.82 -14.38
C HIS A 383 -9.35 10.80 -14.99
N VAL A 384 -9.69 9.77 -15.76
CA VAL A 384 -11.02 9.65 -16.42
C VAL A 384 -12.12 9.23 -15.45
N PHE A 385 -11.81 8.47 -14.39
CA PHE A 385 -12.83 8.03 -13.44
C PHE A 385 -12.38 8.00 -11.97
N GLY A 386 -11.18 7.52 -11.65
CA GLY A 386 -10.64 7.48 -10.30
C GLY A 386 -10.11 6.10 -9.89
N GLY A 387 -9.57 6.05 -8.67
CA GLY A 387 -8.77 4.93 -8.21
C GLY A 387 -7.36 4.91 -8.83
N PHE A 388 -6.48 4.11 -8.24
CA PHE A 388 -5.09 3.99 -8.61
C PHE A 388 -4.78 2.61 -9.20
N ALA A 389 -3.96 2.57 -10.24
CA ALA A 389 -3.19 1.38 -10.58
C ALA A 389 -2.12 1.14 -9.51
N ARG A 390 -1.70 -0.12 -9.31
CA ARG A 390 -0.81 -0.51 -8.21
C ARG A 390 0.56 0.17 -8.26
N TYR A 391 1.18 0.28 -9.44
CA TYR A 391 2.54 0.83 -9.56
C TYR A 391 2.86 1.33 -10.96
N SER A 392 3.90 2.17 -11.04
CA SER A 392 4.43 2.76 -12.27
C SER A 392 5.71 2.06 -12.72
N VAL A 393 5.83 1.71 -14.00
CA VAL A 393 7.07 1.15 -14.56
C VAL A 393 8.17 2.21 -14.70
N ASP A 394 7.80 3.49 -14.76
CA ASP A 394 8.73 4.61 -14.83
C ASP A 394 8.76 5.49 -13.57
N LYS A 395 9.69 6.45 -13.57
CA LYS A 395 9.97 7.36 -12.44
C LYS A 395 9.03 8.56 -12.32
N LYS A 396 8.24 8.88 -13.34
CA LYS A 396 7.32 10.03 -13.37
C LYS A 396 5.97 9.73 -12.71
N TRP A 397 5.68 8.46 -12.44
CA TRP A 397 4.33 7.92 -12.22
C TRP A 397 3.46 7.92 -13.48
N HIS A 398 4.05 7.89 -14.68
CA HIS A 398 3.31 8.07 -15.94
C HIS A 398 2.69 6.77 -16.45
N VAL A 399 3.51 5.76 -16.77
CA VAL A 399 3.06 4.48 -17.31
C VAL A 399 2.85 3.49 -16.16
N PRO A 400 1.61 3.05 -15.87
CA PRO A 400 1.34 2.05 -14.86
C PRO A 400 1.47 0.63 -15.42
N HIS A 401 1.65 -0.35 -14.53
CA HIS A 401 1.05 -1.66 -14.73
C HIS A 401 -0.40 -1.59 -14.26
N PHE A 402 -1.36 -1.91 -15.13
CA PHE A 402 -2.74 -1.40 -15.00
C PHE A 402 -3.62 -2.12 -13.94
N GLU A 403 -3.08 -3.13 -13.25
CA GLU A 403 -3.75 -3.84 -12.15
C GLU A 403 -4.21 -2.86 -11.04
N LYS A 404 -5.51 -2.84 -10.72
CA LYS A 404 -6.10 -1.98 -9.67
C LYS A 404 -6.52 -2.81 -8.47
N MET A 405 -5.64 -2.93 -7.47
CA MET A 405 -5.87 -3.78 -6.29
C MET A 405 -6.61 -3.05 -5.16
N LEU A 406 -7.45 -3.77 -4.41
CA LEU A 406 -8.25 -3.20 -3.32
C LEU A 406 -7.42 -2.68 -2.14
N TYR A 407 -6.32 -3.37 -1.78
CA TYR A 407 -5.46 -2.96 -0.67
C TYR A 407 -4.72 -1.64 -0.94
N ASP A 408 -4.39 -1.34 -2.20
CA ASP A 408 -3.85 -0.03 -2.60
C ASP A 408 -4.92 1.05 -2.45
N GLN A 409 -6.16 0.79 -2.92
CA GLN A 409 -7.27 1.75 -2.77
C GLN A 409 -7.53 2.09 -1.30
N GLY A 410 -7.66 1.09 -0.43
CA GLY A 410 -7.96 1.29 0.99
C GLY A 410 -6.86 2.06 1.73
N GLN A 411 -5.60 1.74 1.47
CA GLN A 411 -4.47 2.47 2.06
C GLN A 411 -4.33 3.89 1.51
N LEU A 412 -4.46 4.09 0.19
CA LEU A 412 -4.37 5.42 -0.41
C LEU A 412 -5.51 6.32 0.02
N LEU A 413 -6.73 5.80 0.16
CA LEU A 413 -7.88 6.57 0.68
C LEU A 413 -7.62 7.05 2.13
N MET A 414 -6.92 6.27 2.96
CA MET A 414 -6.38 6.75 4.24
C MET A 414 -5.28 7.82 4.07
N ALA A 415 -4.28 7.60 3.20
CA ALA A 415 -3.15 8.54 3.05
C ALA A 415 -3.58 9.91 2.47
N TYR A 416 -4.51 9.93 1.51
CA TYR A 416 -5.12 11.14 1.00
C TYR A 416 -6.05 11.81 2.03
N SER A 417 -6.79 11.03 2.83
CA SER A 417 -7.54 11.60 3.97
C SER A 417 -6.60 12.27 4.99
N ASN A 418 -5.46 11.66 5.30
CA ASN A 418 -4.43 12.24 6.17
C ASN A 418 -3.86 13.54 5.57
N GLY A 419 -3.55 13.53 4.27
CA GLY A 419 -3.13 14.72 3.52
C GLY A 419 -4.12 15.88 3.63
N TYR A 420 -5.42 15.63 3.45
CA TYR A 420 -6.44 16.65 3.64
C TYR A 420 -6.51 17.13 5.10
N LYS A 421 -6.61 16.23 6.07
CA LYS A 421 -6.72 16.61 7.49
C LYS A 421 -5.54 17.46 7.99
N THR A 422 -4.33 17.20 7.50
CA THR A 422 -3.10 17.96 7.84
C THR A 422 -2.99 19.31 7.13
N THR A 423 -3.48 19.46 5.88
CA THR A 423 -3.18 20.66 5.04
C THR A 423 -4.38 21.45 4.53
N ARG A 424 -5.58 20.84 4.54
CA ARG A 424 -6.83 21.34 3.93
C ARG A 424 -6.76 21.64 2.42
N LYS A 425 -5.73 21.17 1.72
CA LYS A 425 -5.60 21.28 0.26
C LYS A 425 -6.68 20.42 -0.45
N PRO A 426 -7.65 21.00 -1.19
CA PRO A 426 -8.83 20.27 -1.70
C PRO A 426 -8.52 19.02 -2.53
N LEU A 427 -7.45 19.07 -3.34
CA LEU A 427 -6.92 17.97 -4.14
C LEU A 427 -6.90 16.63 -3.41
N TYR A 428 -6.48 16.59 -2.14
CA TYR A 428 -6.38 15.32 -1.42
C TYR A 428 -7.76 14.74 -1.06
N LEU A 429 -8.76 15.58 -0.81
CA LEU A 429 -10.14 15.16 -0.57
C LEU A 429 -10.84 14.74 -1.88
N GLU A 430 -10.59 15.46 -2.97
CA GLU A 430 -11.06 15.14 -4.32
C GLU A 430 -10.55 13.76 -4.77
N VAL A 431 -9.26 13.48 -4.56
CA VAL A 431 -8.67 12.17 -4.86
C VAL A 431 -9.24 11.09 -3.93
N ALA A 432 -9.44 11.34 -2.64
CA ALA A 432 -10.04 10.36 -1.73
C ALA A 432 -11.50 9.99 -2.12
N ASP A 433 -12.32 10.98 -2.51
CA ASP A 433 -13.67 10.73 -3.04
C ASP A 433 -13.63 9.99 -4.40
N SER A 434 -12.65 10.28 -5.26
CA SER A 434 -12.48 9.54 -6.52
C SER A 434 -12.19 8.05 -6.29
N ILE A 435 -11.42 7.70 -5.25
CA ILE A 435 -11.15 6.32 -4.88
C ILE A 435 -12.44 5.66 -4.36
N TYR A 436 -13.20 6.34 -3.49
CA TYR A 436 -14.51 5.86 -3.04
C TYR A 436 -15.46 5.58 -4.21
N ARG A 437 -15.56 6.54 -5.14
CA ARG A 437 -16.42 6.47 -6.32
C ARG A 437 -16.01 5.37 -7.30
N TYR A 438 -14.71 5.05 -7.38
CA TYR A 438 -14.21 3.87 -8.08
C TYR A 438 -14.63 2.57 -7.37
N ILE A 439 -14.24 2.37 -6.10
CA ILE A 439 -14.48 1.10 -5.41
C ILE A 439 -15.97 0.78 -5.25
N CYS A 440 -16.84 1.78 -5.07
CA CYS A 440 -18.28 1.57 -4.96
C CYS A 440 -19.01 1.38 -6.30
N LYS A 441 -18.41 1.71 -7.45
CA LYS A 441 -18.96 1.37 -8.77
C LYS A 441 -18.46 0.02 -9.25
N ASP A 442 -17.16 -0.19 -9.20
CA ASP A 442 -16.49 -1.25 -9.97
C ASP A 442 -16.01 -2.42 -9.10
N LEU A 443 -15.78 -2.22 -7.78
CA LEU A 443 -15.29 -3.25 -6.86
C LEU A 443 -16.27 -3.64 -5.74
N GLN A 444 -17.49 -3.11 -5.66
CA GLN A 444 -18.41 -3.42 -4.55
C GLN A 444 -19.39 -4.55 -4.89
N HIS A 445 -19.38 -5.61 -4.08
CA HIS A 445 -20.41 -6.65 -4.07
C HIS A 445 -21.73 -6.08 -3.53
N PRO A 446 -22.90 -6.36 -4.11
CA PRO A 446 -24.19 -5.74 -3.72
C PRO A 446 -24.53 -5.83 -2.22
N ALA A 447 -24.15 -6.92 -1.55
CA ALA A 447 -24.34 -7.11 -0.11
C ALA A 447 -23.38 -6.31 0.81
N GLY A 448 -22.40 -5.57 0.27
CA GLY A 448 -21.59 -4.59 1.01
C GLY A 448 -20.07 -4.82 1.02
N GLY A 449 -19.60 -6.05 0.84
CA GLY A 449 -18.17 -6.39 0.71
C GLY A 449 -17.53 -5.87 -0.58
N PHE A 450 -16.20 -5.90 -0.66
CA PHE A 450 -15.43 -5.43 -1.83
C PHE A 450 -14.52 -6.52 -2.42
N TYR A 451 -14.53 -6.61 -3.75
CA TYR A 451 -13.75 -7.49 -4.63
C TYR A 451 -12.25 -7.14 -4.65
N SER A 452 -11.38 -8.11 -4.96
CA SER A 452 -9.93 -7.96 -4.70
C SER A 452 -9.20 -7.06 -5.71
N GLY A 453 -9.67 -6.96 -6.96
CA GLY A 453 -9.17 -5.96 -7.93
C GLY A 453 -9.71 -6.10 -9.36
N GLU A 454 -9.31 -5.16 -10.23
CA GLU A 454 -9.41 -5.28 -11.70
C GLU A 454 -8.06 -5.71 -12.30
N ASP A 455 -8.12 -6.54 -13.34
CA ASP A 455 -7.00 -7.04 -14.16
C ASP A 455 -6.23 -5.91 -14.88
N ALA A 456 -4.93 -6.10 -15.11
CA ALA A 456 -4.13 -5.21 -15.96
C ALA A 456 -4.52 -5.32 -17.45
N ASP A 457 -4.98 -6.51 -17.84
CA ASP A 457 -5.19 -6.91 -19.24
C ASP A 457 -6.67 -6.93 -19.62
N SER A 458 -7.00 -6.37 -20.78
CA SER A 458 -8.36 -6.42 -21.36
C SER A 458 -8.32 -6.67 -22.86
N LEU A 459 -9.46 -7.09 -23.43
CA LEU A 459 -9.59 -7.22 -24.89
C LEU A 459 -9.60 -5.82 -25.55
N PRO A 460 -8.82 -5.58 -26.61
CA PRO A 460 -8.87 -4.32 -27.37
C PRO A 460 -10.25 -4.02 -27.97
N THR A 461 -10.95 -5.05 -28.46
CA THR A 461 -12.30 -4.97 -29.01
C THR A 461 -13.09 -6.24 -28.64
N TRP A 462 -14.41 -6.21 -28.83
CA TRP A 462 -15.29 -7.37 -28.52
C TRP A 462 -15.06 -8.58 -29.45
N GLU A 463 -14.39 -8.38 -30.59
CA GLU A 463 -14.00 -9.40 -31.56
C GLU A 463 -12.56 -9.90 -31.35
N SER A 464 -11.81 -9.32 -30.40
CA SER A 464 -10.44 -9.71 -30.09
C SER A 464 -10.42 -11.00 -29.26
N THR A 465 -9.55 -11.95 -29.62
CA THR A 465 -9.32 -13.18 -28.81
C THR A 465 -8.26 -12.99 -27.73
N ASP A 466 -7.30 -12.10 -28.00
CA ASP A 466 -6.18 -11.80 -27.12
C ASP A 466 -6.47 -10.55 -26.27
N LYS A 467 -6.21 -10.65 -24.96
CA LYS A 467 -6.06 -9.46 -24.12
C LYS A 467 -4.68 -8.82 -24.35
N ILE A 468 -4.58 -7.52 -24.06
CA ILE A 468 -3.31 -6.82 -23.84
C ILE A 468 -3.43 -5.87 -22.65
N GLU A 469 -2.30 -5.58 -22.00
CA GLU A 469 -2.22 -4.60 -20.93
C GLU A 469 -2.68 -3.20 -21.38
N GLY A 470 -3.49 -2.54 -20.54
CA GLY A 470 -3.86 -1.13 -20.71
C GLY A 470 -4.89 -0.82 -21.81
N ALA A 471 -5.37 -1.82 -22.58
CA ALA A 471 -6.32 -1.63 -23.68
C ALA A 471 -7.61 -0.89 -23.26
N PHE A 472 -8.13 -1.17 -22.07
CA PHE A 472 -9.29 -0.47 -21.51
C PHE A 472 -8.99 1.02 -21.22
N TYR A 473 -7.79 1.34 -20.74
CA TYR A 473 -7.48 2.64 -20.13
C TYR A 473 -6.83 3.66 -21.08
N ALA A 474 -6.07 3.20 -22.09
CA ALA A 474 -5.26 4.06 -22.96
C ALA A 474 -6.05 4.64 -24.17
N TRP A 475 -5.56 5.74 -24.76
CA TRP A 475 -6.28 6.48 -25.82
C TRP A 475 -5.36 6.93 -26.97
N THR A 476 -5.80 6.80 -28.22
CA THR A 476 -5.18 7.59 -29.31
C THR A 476 -5.61 9.06 -29.20
N TYR A 477 -4.78 9.98 -29.70
CA TYR A 477 -5.16 11.40 -29.80
C TYR A 477 -6.40 11.61 -30.67
N ALA A 478 -6.58 10.80 -31.72
CA ALA A 478 -7.77 10.85 -32.59
C ALA A 478 -9.06 10.52 -31.82
N GLU A 479 -9.08 9.44 -31.01
CA GLU A 479 -10.24 9.09 -30.17
C GLU A 479 -10.66 10.25 -29.25
N VAL A 480 -9.69 10.91 -28.61
CA VAL A 480 -9.96 12.07 -27.73
C VAL A 480 -10.46 13.26 -28.55
N LYS A 481 -9.72 13.67 -29.58
CA LYS A 481 -10.03 14.83 -30.42
C LYS A 481 -11.40 14.74 -31.07
N ASP A 482 -11.72 13.60 -31.68
CA ASP A 482 -12.97 13.43 -32.41
C ASP A 482 -14.16 13.32 -31.45
N LEU A 483 -14.00 12.68 -30.28
CA LEU A 483 -15.02 12.66 -29.24
C LEU A 483 -15.35 14.06 -28.72
N LEU A 484 -14.32 14.85 -28.38
CA LEU A 484 -14.51 16.22 -27.89
C LEU A 484 -15.07 17.14 -28.98
N ARG A 485 -14.62 17.01 -30.24
CA ARG A 485 -15.19 17.76 -31.39
C ARG A 485 -16.63 17.36 -31.73
N ALA A 486 -17.03 16.13 -31.46
CA ALA A 486 -18.40 15.65 -31.67
C ALA A 486 -19.40 16.06 -30.57
N ASN A 487 -18.91 16.65 -29.46
CA ASN A 487 -19.72 17.03 -28.29
C ASN A 487 -19.45 18.47 -27.84
N LEU A 488 -19.08 19.37 -28.76
CA LEU A 488 -18.72 20.77 -28.44
C LEU A 488 -19.86 21.53 -27.72
N GLU A 489 -21.11 21.16 -28.00
CA GLU A 489 -22.29 21.73 -27.35
C GLU A 489 -22.42 21.37 -25.86
N LYS A 490 -21.90 20.20 -25.41
CA LYS A 490 -21.88 19.85 -23.97
C LYS A 490 -21.09 20.87 -23.13
N PHE A 491 -20.06 21.50 -23.71
CA PHE A 491 -19.26 22.50 -23.01
C PHE A 491 -20.01 23.84 -22.80
N GLY A 492 -21.01 24.16 -23.62
CA GLY A 492 -21.72 25.44 -23.55
C GLY A 492 -20.78 26.65 -23.70
N ASP A 493 -21.00 27.72 -22.92
CA ASP A 493 -20.08 28.86 -22.92
C ASP A 493 -18.77 28.55 -22.16
N ILE A 494 -17.66 28.71 -22.87
CA ILE A 494 -16.27 28.60 -22.40
C ILE A 494 -15.40 29.74 -22.98
N GLY A 495 -16.03 30.81 -23.49
CA GLY A 495 -15.33 31.91 -24.15
C GLY A 495 -14.81 31.55 -25.54
N LYS A 496 -13.50 31.76 -25.78
CA LYS A 496 -12.86 31.63 -27.11
C LYS A 496 -11.89 30.44 -27.26
N VAL A 497 -11.71 29.64 -26.21
CA VAL A 497 -10.75 28.52 -26.22
C VAL A 497 -11.33 27.30 -26.95
N ASP A 498 -10.49 26.53 -27.64
CA ASP A 498 -10.88 25.20 -28.11
C ASP A 498 -10.76 24.20 -26.94
N PRO A 499 -11.83 23.50 -26.54
CA PRO A 499 -11.76 22.55 -25.43
C PRO A 499 -10.84 21.36 -25.74
N VAL A 500 -10.59 21.04 -27.01
CA VAL A 500 -9.61 20.02 -27.41
C VAL A 500 -8.19 20.48 -27.06
N GLU A 501 -7.82 21.71 -27.40
CA GLU A 501 -6.47 22.23 -27.13
C GLU A 501 -6.21 22.33 -25.62
N VAL A 502 -7.18 22.85 -24.85
CA VAL A 502 -7.10 22.91 -23.39
C VAL A 502 -6.97 21.53 -22.76
N PHE A 503 -7.79 20.56 -23.18
CA PHE A 503 -7.81 19.21 -22.62
C PHE A 503 -6.54 18.41 -22.97
N THR A 504 -6.10 18.48 -24.23
CA THR A 504 -4.92 17.75 -24.70
C THR A 504 -3.60 18.33 -24.18
N GLU A 505 -3.51 19.64 -23.96
CA GLU A 505 -2.38 20.26 -23.23
C GLU A 505 -2.31 19.75 -21.78
N HIS A 506 -3.42 19.83 -21.05
CA HIS A 506 -3.43 19.59 -19.61
C HIS A 506 -3.01 18.16 -19.24
N TYR A 507 -3.36 17.19 -20.09
CA TYR A 507 -3.10 15.77 -19.91
C TYR A 507 -1.96 15.19 -20.77
N ASP A 508 -1.17 16.05 -21.43
CA ASP A 508 -0.06 15.68 -22.35
C ASP A 508 -0.49 14.67 -23.43
N ILE A 509 -1.63 14.88 -24.08
CA ILE A 509 -2.20 13.96 -25.07
C ILE A 509 -1.64 14.33 -26.46
N GLN A 510 -0.65 13.58 -26.92
CA GLN A 510 0.14 13.87 -28.12
C GLN A 510 -0.34 13.06 -29.34
N GLU A 511 -0.22 13.63 -30.54
CA GLU A 511 -0.62 12.98 -31.81
C GLU A 511 0.11 11.64 -32.05
N THR A 512 1.35 11.52 -31.56
CA THR A 512 2.20 10.32 -31.65
C THR A 512 2.05 9.33 -30.49
N GLY A 513 1.16 9.62 -29.53
CA GLY A 513 1.19 9.00 -28.21
C GLY A 513 2.25 9.63 -27.29
N ASN A 514 2.08 9.46 -25.98
CA ASN A 514 2.98 10.00 -24.94
C ASN A 514 3.74 8.91 -24.16
N VAL A 515 3.49 7.63 -24.46
CA VAL A 515 4.18 6.48 -23.85
C VAL A 515 5.53 6.25 -24.53
N GLU A 516 6.60 6.32 -23.74
CA GLU A 516 7.98 6.05 -24.18
C GLU A 516 8.16 4.56 -24.55
N PRO A 517 8.72 4.20 -25.73
CA PRO A 517 8.93 2.80 -26.14
C PRO A 517 9.87 1.99 -25.23
N SER A 518 10.58 2.62 -24.29
CA SER A 518 11.34 1.92 -23.24
C SER A 518 10.52 1.49 -22.03
N SER A 519 9.33 2.08 -21.86
CA SER A 519 8.36 1.72 -20.78
C SER A 519 7.38 0.65 -21.23
N ASP A 520 7.25 0.39 -22.54
CA ASP A 520 6.39 -0.63 -23.14
C ASP A 520 7.24 -1.60 -23.99
N PRO A 521 7.82 -2.65 -23.40
CA PRO A 521 8.67 -3.60 -24.12
C PRO A 521 7.91 -4.56 -25.03
N HIS A 522 6.57 -4.61 -24.94
CA HIS A 522 5.70 -5.46 -25.77
C HIS A 522 5.11 -4.72 -26.98
N GLY A 523 4.99 -3.38 -26.90
CA GLY A 523 4.49 -2.52 -27.97
C GLY A 523 2.99 -2.29 -27.94
N HIS A 524 2.31 -2.62 -26.83
CA HIS A 524 0.84 -2.52 -26.67
C HIS A 524 0.32 -1.07 -26.60
N LEU A 525 1.18 -0.13 -26.19
CA LEU A 525 0.88 1.27 -25.89
C LEU A 525 1.52 2.25 -26.90
N LEU A 526 2.22 1.74 -27.92
CA LEU A 526 2.79 2.57 -28.99
C LEU A 526 1.68 3.33 -29.74
N GLY A 527 1.83 4.66 -29.87
CA GLY A 527 0.79 5.52 -30.45
C GLY A 527 -0.39 5.81 -29.50
N LYS A 528 -0.33 5.37 -28.24
CA LYS A 528 -1.32 5.66 -27.21
C LYS A 528 -0.84 6.73 -26.24
N ASN A 529 -1.81 7.36 -25.60
CA ASN A 529 -1.66 8.34 -24.54
C ASN A 529 -2.25 7.77 -23.25
N ILE A 530 -1.53 8.02 -22.16
CA ILE A 530 -2.01 7.88 -20.78
C ILE A 530 -2.03 9.29 -20.20
N PRO A 531 -3.18 9.81 -19.72
CA PRO A 531 -3.28 11.15 -19.17
C PRO A 531 -2.26 11.39 -18.04
N ILE A 532 -1.48 12.46 -18.14
CA ILE A 532 -0.55 12.92 -17.11
C ILE A 532 -0.51 14.44 -17.04
N VAL A 533 -0.51 15.00 -15.84
CA VAL A 533 -0.46 16.44 -15.60
C VAL A 533 0.96 16.84 -15.17
N TYR A 534 1.67 17.63 -15.99
CA TYR A 534 3.00 18.12 -15.62
C TYR A 534 2.98 19.46 -14.87
N GLY A 535 2.01 20.32 -15.17
CA GLY A 535 1.80 21.62 -14.53
C GLY A 535 0.55 21.61 -13.64
N SER A 536 -0.31 22.61 -13.81
CA SER A 536 -1.52 22.81 -13.02
C SER A 536 -2.68 23.38 -13.83
N VAL A 537 -3.90 23.29 -13.29
CA VAL A 537 -5.10 23.95 -13.85
C VAL A 537 -4.87 25.46 -14.02
N ARG A 538 -4.13 26.07 -13.10
CA ARG A 538 -3.78 27.50 -13.14
C ARG A 538 -2.84 27.83 -14.31
N GLU A 539 -1.73 27.13 -14.45
CA GLU A 539 -0.79 27.34 -15.58
C GLU A 539 -1.47 27.06 -16.92
N THR A 540 -2.39 26.08 -16.95
CA THR A 540 -3.24 25.81 -18.12
C THR A 540 -4.15 27.01 -18.43
N SER A 541 -4.81 27.59 -17.43
CA SER A 541 -5.67 28.77 -17.63
C SER A 541 -4.88 30.01 -18.04
N GLU A 542 -3.67 30.20 -17.50
CA GLU A 542 -2.76 31.28 -17.86
C GLU A 542 -2.24 31.11 -19.31
N LYS A 543 -1.95 29.87 -19.76
CA LYS A 543 -1.54 29.58 -21.15
C LYS A 543 -2.62 29.90 -22.18
N PHE A 544 -3.89 29.63 -21.87
CA PHE A 544 -5.03 29.80 -22.79
C PHE A 544 -5.82 31.10 -22.57
N GLU A 545 -5.26 32.09 -21.86
CA GLU A 545 -5.89 33.38 -21.56
C GLU A 545 -7.33 33.27 -21.00
N THR A 546 -7.56 32.27 -20.13
CA THR A 546 -8.88 31.91 -19.58
C THR A 546 -8.81 31.75 -18.05
N THR A 547 -9.88 31.27 -17.41
CA THR A 547 -9.94 31.12 -15.94
C THR A 547 -9.82 29.65 -15.49
N PRO A 548 -9.36 29.38 -14.25
CA PRO A 548 -9.29 28.02 -13.71
C PRO A 548 -10.63 27.27 -13.72
N GLU A 549 -11.75 27.99 -13.54
CA GLU A 549 -13.10 27.42 -13.57
C GLU A 549 -13.50 26.96 -14.98
N VAL A 550 -13.08 27.68 -16.02
CA VAL A 550 -13.29 27.26 -17.42
C VAL A 550 -12.46 26.03 -17.75
N VAL A 551 -11.20 25.98 -17.32
CA VAL A 551 -10.35 24.78 -17.49
C VAL A 551 -10.94 23.60 -16.72
N GLY A 552 -11.26 23.74 -15.42
CA GLY A 552 -11.86 22.68 -14.61
C GLY A 552 -13.18 22.15 -15.19
N LYS A 553 -14.01 23.03 -15.76
CA LYS A 553 -15.23 22.67 -16.50
C LYS A 553 -14.92 21.84 -17.76
N ILE A 554 -13.91 22.23 -18.54
CA ILE A 554 -13.47 21.49 -19.74
C ILE A 554 -12.93 20.10 -19.35
N LEU A 555 -12.07 20.02 -18.34
CA LEU A 555 -11.50 18.76 -17.86
C LEU A 555 -12.60 17.81 -17.35
N LYS A 556 -13.53 18.32 -16.54
CA LYS A 556 -14.67 17.54 -16.03
C LYS A 556 -15.50 16.95 -17.17
N ILE A 557 -15.95 17.78 -18.11
CA ILE A 557 -16.83 17.34 -19.21
C ILE A 557 -16.08 16.39 -20.17
N GLY A 558 -14.79 16.64 -20.40
CA GLY A 558 -13.93 15.73 -21.19
C GLY A 558 -13.74 14.37 -20.53
N ASN A 559 -13.53 14.32 -19.21
CA ASN A 559 -13.42 13.07 -18.46
C ASN A 559 -14.76 12.32 -18.39
N GLU A 560 -15.88 13.03 -18.20
CA GLU A 560 -17.23 12.47 -18.27
C GLU A 560 -17.50 11.85 -19.67
N LEU A 561 -17.09 12.52 -20.75
CA LEU A 561 -17.18 12.00 -22.12
C LEU A 561 -16.30 10.76 -22.36
N LEU A 562 -15.04 10.80 -21.94
CA LEU A 562 -14.14 9.64 -22.03
C LEU A 562 -14.67 8.46 -21.20
N HIS A 563 -15.31 8.73 -20.05
CA HIS A 563 -15.96 7.72 -19.24
C HIS A 563 -17.19 7.12 -19.94
N GLU A 564 -18.07 7.94 -20.52
CA GLU A 564 -19.22 7.51 -21.35
C GLU A 564 -18.80 6.57 -22.50
N VAL A 565 -17.58 6.73 -23.04
CA VAL A 565 -17.03 5.85 -24.08
C VAL A 565 -16.34 4.62 -23.47
N ARG A 566 -15.54 4.79 -22.43
CA ARG A 566 -14.74 3.71 -21.83
C ARG A 566 -15.61 2.62 -21.21
N ASP A 567 -16.74 2.97 -20.59
CA ASP A 567 -17.73 2.03 -20.05
C ASP A 567 -18.31 1.04 -21.09
N LYS A 568 -18.08 1.26 -22.39
CA LYS A 568 -18.53 0.40 -23.50
C LYS A 568 -17.40 -0.45 -24.12
N ARG A 569 -16.14 -0.22 -23.73
CA ARG A 569 -15.01 -1.09 -24.08
C ARG A 569 -15.12 -2.42 -23.31
N PRO A 570 -14.54 -3.53 -23.80
CA PRO A 570 -14.37 -4.72 -22.98
C PRO A 570 -13.59 -4.35 -21.70
N ARG A 571 -14.21 -4.53 -20.53
CA ARG A 571 -13.56 -4.25 -19.24
C ARG A 571 -12.41 -5.25 -18.98
N PRO A 572 -11.45 -4.90 -18.12
CA PRO A 572 -10.56 -5.90 -17.53
C PRO A 572 -11.37 -6.92 -16.73
N HIS A 573 -10.77 -8.07 -16.45
CA HIS A 573 -11.41 -9.09 -15.61
C HIS A 573 -11.53 -8.62 -14.16
N LEU A 574 -12.67 -8.87 -13.51
CA LEU A 574 -12.91 -8.57 -12.10
C LEU A 574 -12.54 -9.79 -11.26
N ASP A 575 -11.60 -9.65 -10.32
CA ASP A 575 -11.27 -10.72 -9.37
C ASP A 575 -12.35 -10.75 -8.27
N THR A 576 -13.32 -11.66 -8.40
CA THR A 576 -14.51 -11.71 -7.53
C THR A 576 -14.25 -12.21 -6.12
N LYS A 577 -12.98 -12.46 -5.73
CA LYS A 577 -12.59 -12.76 -4.34
C LYS A 577 -12.81 -11.54 -3.44
N ILE A 578 -13.40 -11.78 -2.27
CA ILE A 578 -13.63 -10.78 -1.23
C ILE A 578 -12.79 -11.19 -0.02
N ILE A 579 -11.65 -10.51 0.16
CA ILE A 579 -10.59 -10.89 1.11
C ILE A 579 -10.74 -10.11 2.41
N CYS A 580 -10.72 -10.81 3.55
CA CYS A 580 -10.98 -10.23 4.87
C CYS A 580 -9.98 -9.12 5.23
N ALA A 581 -8.67 -9.38 5.11
CA ALA A 581 -7.60 -8.39 5.33
C ALA A 581 -7.82 -7.08 4.53
N TRP A 582 -8.06 -7.19 3.23
CA TRP A 582 -8.16 -6.02 2.34
C TRP A 582 -9.44 -5.23 2.58
N ASN A 583 -10.53 -5.92 2.91
CA ASN A 583 -11.76 -5.28 3.38
C ASN A 583 -11.57 -4.58 4.74
N GLY A 584 -10.70 -5.09 5.63
CA GLY A 584 -10.26 -4.39 6.84
C GLY A 584 -9.51 -3.08 6.57
N LEU A 585 -8.63 -3.06 5.56
CA LEU A 585 -7.94 -1.82 5.11
C LEU A 585 -8.93 -0.79 4.53
N ILE A 586 -9.90 -1.24 3.72
CA ILE A 586 -10.99 -0.40 3.20
C ILE A 586 -11.82 0.18 4.34
N LEU A 587 -12.16 -0.62 5.37
CA LEU A 587 -12.91 -0.17 6.53
C LEU A 587 -12.15 0.92 7.31
N SER A 588 -10.84 0.77 7.53
CA SER A 588 -9.99 1.80 8.16
C SER A 588 -9.98 3.09 7.34
N GLY A 589 -9.71 3.00 6.03
CA GLY A 589 -9.68 4.15 5.12
C GLY A 589 -11.02 4.90 5.05
N LEU A 590 -12.12 4.21 4.76
CA LEU A 590 -13.44 4.83 4.65
C LEU A 590 -13.89 5.47 5.97
N SER A 591 -13.50 4.90 7.10
CA SER A 591 -13.76 5.49 8.42
C SER A 591 -12.99 6.81 8.59
N GLN A 592 -11.71 6.88 8.17
CA GLN A 592 -10.94 8.13 8.20
C GLN A 592 -11.50 9.22 7.27
N LEU A 593 -12.00 8.85 6.09
CA LEU A 593 -12.67 9.76 5.15
C LEU A 593 -14.03 10.24 5.69
N SER A 594 -14.81 9.36 6.34
CA SER A 594 -16.08 9.71 6.99
C SER A 594 -15.95 10.65 8.20
N CYS A 595 -14.74 10.78 8.74
CA CYS A 595 -14.39 11.73 9.81
C CYS A 595 -14.10 13.15 9.30
N ILE A 596 -13.98 13.39 7.99
CA ILE A 596 -13.74 14.73 7.43
C ILE A 596 -15.09 15.46 7.29
N LYS A 597 -15.21 16.65 7.88
CA LYS A 597 -16.48 17.41 7.90
C LYS A 597 -16.86 17.97 6.52
N ASP A 598 -15.86 18.36 5.74
CA ASP A 598 -16.00 19.03 4.43
C ASP A 598 -16.29 18.03 3.28
N ALA A 599 -16.32 16.72 3.58
CA ALA A 599 -16.32 15.68 2.56
C ALA A 599 -17.71 15.49 1.91
N PRO A 600 -17.82 15.53 0.57
CA PRO A 600 -19.11 15.69 -0.13
C PRO A 600 -20.07 14.53 0.13
N ASN A 601 -19.55 13.30 0.24
CA ASN A 601 -20.34 12.09 0.42
C ASN A 601 -20.22 11.50 1.84
N ARG A 602 -19.94 12.33 2.87
CA ARG A 602 -19.62 11.91 4.27
C ARG A 602 -20.50 10.77 4.80
N ALA A 603 -21.82 10.92 4.71
CA ALA A 603 -22.78 9.94 5.21
C ALA A 603 -22.81 8.63 4.40
N ALA A 604 -22.49 8.69 3.10
CA ALA A 604 -22.41 7.51 2.24
C ALA A 604 -21.18 6.65 2.56
N TYR A 605 -20.02 7.27 2.85
CA TYR A 605 -18.84 6.51 3.30
C TYR A 605 -19.13 5.74 4.60
N LEU A 606 -19.73 6.40 5.61
CA LEU A 606 -20.08 5.76 6.89
C LEU A 606 -21.13 4.65 6.72
N THR A 607 -22.08 4.84 5.80
CA THR A 607 -23.04 3.80 5.42
C THR A 607 -22.34 2.60 4.76
N SER A 608 -21.34 2.84 3.90
CA SER A 608 -20.50 1.77 3.33
C SER A 608 -19.70 1.04 4.41
N CYS A 609 -19.12 1.72 5.40
CA CYS A 609 -18.46 1.08 6.55
C CYS A 609 -19.41 0.17 7.33
N SER A 610 -20.62 0.65 7.64
CA SER A 610 -21.62 -0.12 8.40
C SER A 610 -22.05 -1.39 7.67
N LYS A 611 -22.36 -1.29 6.36
CA LYS A 611 -22.63 -2.44 5.49
C LYS A 611 -21.45 -3.41 5.42
N LEU A 612 -20.23 -2.89 5.36
CA LEU A 612 -19.02 -3.71 5.29
C LEU A 612 -18.80 -4.51 6.59
N VAL A 613 -18.98 -3.89 7.75
CA VAL A 613 -18.92 -4.59 9.06
C VAL A 613 -19.99 -5.69 9.15
N GLN A 614 -21.21 -5.43 8.67
CA GLN A 614 -22.25 -6.46 8.58
C GLN A 614 -21.84 -7.60 7.64
N PHE A 615 -21.40 -7.28 6.42
CA PHE A 615 -21.00 -8.27 5.43
C PHE A 615 -19.89 -9.20 5.96
N ILE A 616 -18.87 -8.66 6.62
CA ILE A 616 -17.76 -9.45 7.17
C ILE A 616 -18.26 -10.36 8.31
N ARG A 617 -19.13 -9.86 9.21
CA ARG A 617 -19.75 -10.71 10.26
C ARG A 617 -20.59 -11.85 9.70
N GLU A 618 -21.27 -11.64 8.57
CA GLU A 618 -22.18 -12.62 7.97
C GLU A 618 -21.49 -13.64 7.04
N ASN A 619 -20.42 -13.22 6.33
CA ASN A 619 -19.84 -13.99 5.22
C ASN A 619 -18.36 -14.35 5.41
N LEU A 620 -17.67 -13.76 6.40
CA LEU A 620 -16.23 -13.95 6.65
C LEU A 620 -15.90 -14.28 8.13
N TYR A 621 -16.89 -14.54 8.98
CA TYR A 621 -16.69 -15.03 10.35
C TYR A 621 -17.44 -16.35 10.57
N ASP A 622 -16.70 -17.44 10.77
CA ASP A 622 -17.24 -18.72 11.20
C ASP A 622 -17.53 -18.67 12.70
N VAL A 623 -18.81 -18.49 13.03
CA VAL A 623 -19.32 -18.42 14.41
C VAL A 623 -19.20 -19.77 15.15
N GLN A 624 -19.10 -20.90 14.44
CA GLN A 624 -18.95 -22.23 15.07
C GLN A 624 -17.50 -22.56 15.36
N ALA A 625 -16.58 -22.28 14.44
CA ALA A 625 -15.14 -22.41 14.66
C ALA A 625 -14.55 -21.26 15.50
N ARG A 626 -15.29 -20.15 15.64
CA ARG A 626 -14.85 -18.87 16.23
C ARG A 626 -13.60 -18.32 15.51
N LYS A 627 -13.63 -18.34 14.17
CA LYS A 627 -12.51 -17.95 13.30
C LYS A 627 -12.94 -17.05 12.15
N LEU A 628 -12.06 -16.15 11.71
CA LEU A 628 -12.24 -15.46 10.43
C LEU A 628 -11.95 -16.42 9.27
N LEU A 629 -12.62 -16.21 8.14
CA LEU A 629 -12.30 -16.80 6.85
C LEU A 629 -11.35 -15.87 6.09
N ARG A 630 -10.44 -16.42 5.30
CA ARG A 630 -9.55 -15.62 4.43
C ARG A 630 -10.34 -14.90 3.33
N SER A 631 -11.20 -15.64 2.65
CA SER A 631 -11.95 -15.16 1.48
C SER A 631 -13.33 -15.81 1.35
N CYS A 632 -14.23 -15.06 0.70
CA CYS A 632 -15.43 -15.55 0.05
C CYS A 632 -15.45 -14.99 -1.39
N TYR A 633 -16.43 -15.38 -2.21
CA TYR A 633 -16.47 -15.09 -3.65
C TYR A 633 -17.85 -14.56 -4.04
N GLY A 634 -17.92 -13.50 -4.86
CA GLY A 634 -19.16 -13.16 -5.54
C GLY A 634 -19.42 -14.05 -6.75
N ASP A 635 -20.69 -14.19 -7.15
CA ASP A 635 -21.10 -14.89 -8.36
C ASP A 635 -22.24 -14.15 -9.09
N GLU A 636 -22.97 -14.83 -9.99
CA GLU A 636 -24.13 -14.25 -10.71
C GLU A 636 -25.37 -14.03 -9.81
N SER A 637 -25.28 -14.30 -8.51
CA SER A 637 -26.29 -13.96 -7.51
C SER A 637 -25.75 -12.92 -6.53
N ASP A 638 -26.64 -12.13 -5.91
CA ASP A 638 -26.28 -11.08 -4.93
C ASP A 638 -25.78 -11.65 -3.57
N LYS A 639 -25.10 -12.80 -3.58
CA LYS A 639 -24.70 -13.56 -2.39
C LYS A 639 -23.25 -14.02 -2.50
N ALA A 640 -22.50 -13.84 -1.42
CA ALA A 640 -21.20 -14.45 -1.31
C ALA A 640 -21.31 -15.98 -1.19
N LYS A 641 -20.35 -16.68 -1.80
CA LYS A 641 -20.11 -18.11 -1.63
C LYS A 641 -18.80 -18.33 -0.87
N SER A 642 -18.70 -19.42 -0.14
CA SER A 642 -17.47 -19.88 0.52
C SER A 642 -16.97 -21.17 -0.14
N LEU A 643 -15.72 -21.54 0.12
CA LEU A 643 -15.17 -22.84 -0.25
C LEU A 643 -15.88 -23.97 0.51
N GLU A 644 -15.96 -25.17 -0.07
CA GLU A 644 -16.48 -26.37 0.61
C GLU A 644 -15.57 -26.80 1.77
N THR A 645 -14.26 -26.57 1.65
CA THR A 645 -13.29 -26.61 2.74
C THR A 645 -12.75 -25.20 2.95
N PRO A 646 -13.06 -24.52 4.08
CA PRO A 646 -12.68 -23.12 4.28
C PRO A 646 -11.17 -22.94 4.46
N ILE A 647 -10.62 -21.91 3.82
CA ILE A 647 -9.33 -21.33 4.23
C ILE A 647 -9.64 -20.32 5.35
N TYR A 648 -9.23 -20.65 6.58
CA TYR A 648 -9.29 -19.71 7.70
C TYR A 648 -8.26 -18.60 7.55
N GLY A 649 -8.57 -17.41 8.10
CA GLY A 649 -7.75 -16.21 7.96
C GLY A 649 -6.38 -16.32 8.64
N PHE A 650 -5.43 -15.55 8.12
CA PHE A 650 -4.07 -15.39 8.63
C PHE A 650 -3.97 -14.19 9.56
N ILE A 651 -2.79 -13.93 10.14
CA ILE A 651 -2.54 -12.76 11.02
C ILE A 651 -2.99 -11.42 10.39
N ASP A 652 -2.84 -11.25 9.08
CA ASP A 652 -3.25 -10.04 8.35
C ASP A 652 -4.77 -9.82 8.39
N ASP A 653 -5.56 -10.89 8.24
CA ASP A 653 -7.03 -10.84 8.22
C ASP A 653 -7.60 -10.38 9.56
N TYR A 654 -6.97 -10.82 10.67
CA TYR A 654 -7.28 -10.33 12.00
C TYR A 654 -6.76 -8.90 12.21
N ALA A 655 -5.48 -8.65 11.99
CA ALA A 655 -4.85 -7.38 12.33
C ALA A 655 -5.46 -6.19 11.57
N PHE A 656 -5.75 -6.34 10.27
CA PHE A 656 -6.31 -5.26 9.47
C PHE A 656 -7.80 -5.05 9.76
N LEU A 657 -8.56 -6.11 10.06
CA LEU A 657 -9.96 -5.99 10.47
C LEU A 657 -10.08 -5.34 11.86
N ILE A 658 -9.24 -5.71 12.83
CA ILE A 658 -9.21 -5.10 14.16
C ILE A 658 -8.88 -3.60 14.04
N LYS A 659 -7.89 -3.22 13.22
CA LYS A 659 -7.57 -1.81 12.90
C LYS A 659 -8.78 -1.09 12.31
N GLY A 660 -9.42 -1.69 11.30
CA GLY A 660 -10.63 -1.16 10.66
C GLY A 660 -11.80 -0.99 11.63
N LEU A 661 -12.03 -1.92 12.55
CA LEU A 661 -13.09 -1.83 13.57
C LEU A 661 -12.79 -0.76 14.63
N ILE A 662 -11.53 -0.56 15.01
CA ILE A 662 -11.12 0.55 15.89
C ILE A 662 -11.34 1.90 15.20
N ASP A 663 -10.95 2.04 13.93
CA ASP A 663 -11.17 3.27 13.16
C ASP A 663 -12.66 3.51 12.86
N TYR A 664 -13.43 2.46 12.58
CA TYR A 664 -14.88 2.55 12.42
C TYR A 664 -15.57 2.92 13.74
N TYR A 665 -15.13 2.42 14.89
CA TYR A 665 -15.60 2.91 16.19
C TYR A 665 -15.27 4.41 16.36
N ARG A 666 -14.04 4.85 16.05
CA ARG A 666 -13.67 6.27 16.11
C ARG A 666 -14.59 7.13 15.23
N ALA A 667 -15.03 6.63 14.08
CA ALA A 667 -15.94 7.31 13.16
C ALA A 667 -17.45 7.24 13.51
N SER A 668 -17.93 6.14 14.10
CA SER A 668 -19.36 5.85 14.32
C SER A 668 -19.82 5.90 15.77
N LEU A 669 -18.90 5.72 16.72
CA LEU A 669 -19.13 5.36 18.13
C LEU A 669 -19.85 4.01 18.36
N ASP A 670 -19.90 3.12 17.36
CA ASP A 670 -20.46 1.77 17.49
C ASP A 670 -19.65 0.91 18.49
N THR A 671 -20.09 0.88 19.74
CA THR A 671 -19.43 0.12 20.81
C THR A 671 -19.38 -1.39 20.55
N ALA A 672 -20.28 -1.94 19.71
CA ALA A 672 -20.29 -3.35 19.34
C ALA A 672 -19.20 -3.68 18.30
N ALA A 673 -18.75 -2.70 17.50
CA ALA A 673 -17.57 -2.84 16.67
C ALA A 673 -16.28 -2.87 17.52
N LEU A 674 -16.11 -1.95 18.48
CA LEU A 674 -14.93 -1.95 19.37
C LEU A 674 -14.89 -3.19 20.29
N GLY A 675 -16.05 -3.65 20.77
CA GLY A 675 -16.15 -4.91 21.52
C GLY A 675 -15.72 -6.12 20.69
N TRP A 676 -16.09 -6.18 19.42
CA TRP A 676 -15.69 -7.25 18.50
C TRP A 676 -14.22 -7.14 18.09
N ALA A 677 -13.66 -5.92 17.96
CA ALA A 677 -12.23 -5.71 17.76
C ALA A 677 -11.39 -6.30 18.92
N LYS A 678 -11.87 -6.20 20.16
CA LYS A 678 -11.26 -6.88 21.32
C LYS A 678 -11.38 -8.40 21.23
N GLU A 679 -12.56 -8.94 20.92
CA GLU A 679 -12.79 -10.39 20.77
C GLU A 679 -11.84 -10.98 19.70
N LEU A 680 -11.75 -10.33 18.54
CA LEU A 680 -10.84 -10.73 17.47
C LEU A 680 -9.37 -10.62 17.87
N GLN A 681 -8.98 -9.61 18.66
CA GLN A 681 -7.61 -9.52 19.19
C GLN A 681 -7.29 -10.66 20.17
N GLU A 682 -8.26 -11.11 20.96
CA GLU A 682 -8.12 -12.24 21.88
C GLU A 682 -8.08 -13.59 21.11
N ILE A 683 -8.80 -13.73 20.00
CA ILE A 683 -8.70 -14.90 19.11
C ILE A 683 -7.36 -14.90 18.35
N GLN A 684 -6.92 -13.74 17.84
CA GLN A 684 -5.60 -13.57 17.22
C GLN A 684 -4.46 -13.96 18.18
N ASP A 685 -4.64 -13.60 19.45
CA ASP A 685 -3.76 -13.94 20.57
C ASP A 685 -3.67 -15.43 20.88
N GLU A 686 -4.75 -16.20 20.68
CA GLU A 686 -4.77 -17.65 20.83
C GLU A 686 -4.14 -18.39 19.64
N LEU A 687 -4.42 -17.94 18.40
CA LEU A 687 -4.06 -18.66 17.17
C LEU A 687 -2.60 -18.44 16.74
N PHE A 688 -2.08 -17.23 16.90
CA PHE A 688 -0.85 -16.79 16.23
C PHE A 688 0.30 -16.42 17.17
N TRP A 689 0.04 -16.10 18.43
CA TRP A 689 1.08 -15.59 19.35
C TRP A 689 2.14 -16.65 19.70
N ASP A 690 3.42 -16.27 19.62
CA ASP A 690 4.51 -17.10 20.12
C ASP A 690 4.70 -16.92 21.65
N HIS A 691 4.30 -17.93 22.42
CA HIS A 691 4.50 -17.94 23.87
C HIS A 691 5.96 -18.12 24.31
N LYS A 692 6.87 -18.57 23.43
CA LYS A 692 8.30 -18.81 23.68
C LYS A 692 9.14 -17.57 23.39
N HIS A 693 8.95 -16.93 22.22
CA HIS A 693 9.76 -15.79 21.76
C HIS A 693 8.99 -14.48 21.54
N GLY A 694 7.67 -14.44 21.72
CA GLY A 694 6.85 -13.28 21.40
C GLY A 694 6.70 -13.00 19.90
N ALA A 695 5.88 -11.99 19.58
CA ALA A 695 5.35 -11.70 18.24
C ALA A 695 4.42 -12.79 17.67
N TYR A 696 3.70 -12.46 16.59
CA TYR A 696 2.74 -13.33 15.94
C TYR A 696 3.37 -14.06 14.75
N PHE A 697 3.16 -15.37 14.69
CA PHE A 697 3.37 -16.16 13.48
C PHE A 697 2.31 -15.84 12.41
N TYR A 698 2.64 -16.06 11.15
CA TYR A 698 1.72 -15.80 10.05
C TYR A 698 0.50 -16.73 10.04
N THR A 699 0.74 -18.00 10.37
CA THR A 699 -0.22 -19.10 10.29
C THR A 699 -0.46 -19.72 11.67
N GLU A 700 -1.54 -20.48 11.86
CA GLU A 700 -1.78 -21.22 13.10
C GLU A 700 -0.79 -22.39 13.29
N ALA A 701 -0.69 -22.89 14.52
CA ALA A 701 0.36 -23.84 14.93
C ALA A 701 0.44 -25.16 14.15
N ASN A 702 -0.69 -25.62 13.57
CA ASN A 702 -0.80 -26.91 12.88
C ASN A 702 -1.29 -26.76 11.43
N SER A 703 -1.01 -25.63 10.79
CA SER A 703 -1.46 -25.34 9.41
C SER A 703 -1.00 -26.41 8.42
N ALA A 704 -1.95 -27.05 7.74
CA ALA A 704 -1.66 -28.18 6.86
C ALA A 704 -0.73 -27.78 5.70
N ASN A 705 0.29 -28.59 5.47
CA ASN A 705 1.25 -28.46 4.37
C ASN A 705 2.01 -27.12 4.34
N VAL A 706 2.33 -26.56 5.53
CA VAL A 706 3.25 -25.43 5.73
C VAL A 706 4.50 -25.94 6.45
N VAL A 707 5.69 -25.76 5.86
CA VAL A 707 6.95 -26.30 6.39
C VAL A 707 7.50 -25.46 7.56
N VAL A 708 7.42 -24.13 7.45
CA VAL A 708 7.91 -23.18 8.46
C VAL A 708 6.87 -22.10 8.69
N ARG A 709 6.53 -21.83 9.96
CA ARG A 709 5.69 -20.69 10.35
C ARG A 709 6.56 -19.42 10.38
N LEU A 710 6.37 -18.52 9.42
CA LEU A 710 7.09 -17.24 9.39
C LEU A 710 6.58 -16.26 10.44
N LYS A 711 7.41 -15.25 10.74
CA LYS A 711 7.02 -13.98 11.39
C LYS A 711 7.55 -12.84 10.52
N GLU A 712 6.65 -12.12 9.84
CA GLU A 712 7.05 -11.03 8.94
C GLU A 712 7.66 -9.84 9.68
N ASP A 713 8.74 -9.34 9.11
CA ASP A 713 9.60 -8.27 9.62
C ASP A 713 9.77 -7.12 8.62
N HIS A 714 8.86 -6.98 7.65
CA HIS A 714 8.88 -5.95 6.60
C HIS A 714 7.45 -5.49 6.24
N ASP A 715 7.17 -4.18 6.28
CA ASP A 715 5.94 -3.59 5.70
C ASP A 715 6.17 -3.34 4.20
N GLY A 716 5.45 -4.05 3.33
CA GLY A 716 5.63 -4.03 1.89
C GLY A 716 4.63 -3.12 1.16
N ALA A 717 4.00 -3.66 0.11
CA ALA A 717 2.81 -3.05 -0.49
C ALA A 717 1.59 -3.12 0.47
N GLU A 718 1.58 -4.13 1.34
CA GLU A 718 0.71 -4.28 2.50
C GLU A 718 1.59 -4.16 3.77
N PRO A 719 1.16 -3.48 4.85
CA PRO A 719 1.86 -3.53 6.14
C PRO A 719 1.79 -4.94 6.71
N CYS A 720 2.79 -5.41 7.46
CA CYS A 720 2.70 -6.77 8.00
C CYS A 720 1.74 -6.84 9.20
N GLY A 721 1.05 -7.97 9.37
CA GLY A 721 0.12 -8.17 10.49
C GLY A 721 0.74 -7.93 11.88
N ASN A 722 2.06 -8.11 12.05
CA ASN A 722 2.75 -7.77 13.31
C ASN A 722 2.81 -6.25 13.57
N SER A 723 3.08 -5.44 12.54
CA SER A 723 3.11 -3.97 12.65
C SER A 723 1.75 -3.41 13.04
N VAL A 724 0.70 -3.83 12.33
CA VAL A 724 -0.68 -3.40 12.61
C VAL A 724 -1.15 -3.91 13.98
N SER A 725 -0.77 -5.13 14.37
CA SER A 725 -1.07 -5.64 15.72
C SER A 725 -0.41 -4.85 16.84
N ALA A 726 0.80 -4.30 16.63
CA ALA A 726 1.45 -3.44 17.63
C ALA A 726 0.61 -2.16 17.90
N HIS A 727 0.05 -1.55 16.85
CA HIS A 727 -0.89 -0.44 16.98
C HIS A 727 -2.19 -0.87 17.70
N ASN A 728 -2.80 -1.98 17.28
CA ASN A 728 -4.06 -2.47 17.83
C ASN A 728 -3.96 -2.78 19.33
N LEU A 729 -2.88 -3.44 19.76
CA LEU A 729 -2.63 -3.77 21.17
C LEU A 729 -2.46 -2.52 22.06
N ILE A 730 -1.88 -1.43 21.53
CA ILE A 730 -1.79 -0.15 22.25
C ILE A 730 -3.20 0.44 22.41
N MET A 731 -3.93 0.60 21.30
CA MET A 731 -5.26 1.24 21.32
C MET A 731 -6.27 0.45 22.17
N LEU A 732 -6.33 -0.87 22.03
CA LEU A 732 -7.17 -1.75 22.86
C LEU A 732 -6.66 -1.82 24.31
N GLY A 733 -5.34 -1.72 24.52
CA GLY A 733 -4.71 -1.63 25.83
C GLY A 733 -5.17 -0.41 26.63
N ASP A 734 -5.40 0.72 25.96
CA ASP A 734 -5.90 1.94 26.61
C ASP A 734 -7.43 2.00 26.66
N TYR A 735 -8.15 1.62 25.60
CA TYR A 735 -9.63 1.55 25.60
C TYR A 735 -10.21 0.65 26.71
N PHE A 736 -9.57 -0.49 26.98
CA PHE A 736 -10.02 -1.48 27.97
C PHE A 736 -9.17 -1.51 29.25
N GLU A 737 -8.30 -0.50 29.44
CA GLU A 737 -7.27 -0.45 30.50
C GLU A 737 -6.35 -1.71 30.60
N SER A 738 -6.37 -2.61 29.61
CA SER A 738 -5.73 -3.93 29.58
C SER A 738 -4.20 -3.89 29.70
N ALA A 739 -3.66 -4.44 30.81
CA ALA A 739 -2.22 -4.65 30.97
C ALA A 739 -1.66 -5.74 30.02
N PRO A 740 -2.30 -6.92 29.83
CA PRO A 740 -1.79 -7.95 28.91
C PRO A 740 -1.56 -7.47 27.48
N PHE A 741 -2.41 -6.59 26.93
CA PHE A 741 -2.19 -6.05 25.59
C PHE A 741 -0.96 -5.12 25.54
N ARG A 742 -0.79 -4.24 26.54
CA ARG A 742 0.41 -3.38 26.65
C ARG A 742 1.70 -4.20 26.82
N GLU A 743 1.66 -5.30 27.57
CA GLU A 743 2.78 -6.24 27.71
C GLU A 743 3.12 -6.96 26.38
N LYS A 744 2.11 -7.32 25.57
CA LYS A 744 2.34 -7.89 24.23
C LYS A 744 2.90 -6.87 23.25
N ALA A 745 2.46 -5.62 23.28
CA ALA A 745 3.03 -4.53 22.48
C ALA A 745 4.53 -4.34 22.79
N ALA A 746 4.90 -4.31 24.07
CA ALA A 746 6.32 -4.25 24.47
C ALA A 746 7.13 -5.46 23.97
N LYS A 747 6.56 -6.68 24.00
CA LYS A 747 7.22 -7.89 23.48
C LYS A 747 7.39 -7.88 21.96
N LEU A 748 6.45 -7.31 21.20
CA LEU A 748 6.61 -7.09 19.75
C LEU A 748 7.81 -6.17 19.46
N PHE A 749 7.86 -5.00 20.10
CA PHE A 749 8.97 -4.06 19.92
C PHE A 749 10.33 -4.65 20.33
N SER A 750 10.35 -5.55 21.31
CA SER A 750 11.55 -6.31 21.70
C SER A 750 11.94 -7.36 20.66
N TYR A 751 11.00 -8.16 20.12
CA TYR A 751 11.30 -9.19 19.12
C TYR A 751 11.82 -8.59 17.80
N PHE A 752 11.22 -7.50 17.32
CA PHE A 752 11.68 -6.80 16.12
C PHE A 752 12.78 -5.76 16.41
N SER A 753 13.34 -5.72 17.63
CA SER A 753 14.29 -4.68 18.04
C SER A 753 15.54 -4.62 17.15
N ASN A 754 16.01 -5.77 16.66
CA ASN A 754 17.20 -5.93 15.81
C ASN A 754 16.96 -5.65 14.31
N VAL A 755 15.72 -5.44 13.85
CA VAL A 755 15.45 -5.09 12.45
C VAL A 755 16.07 -3.73 12.13
N THR A 756 16.92 -3.66 11.10
CA THR A 756 17.65 -2.44 10.72
C THR A 756 17.69 -2.30 9.20
N PRO A 757 17.41 -1.10 8.62
CA PRO A 757 16.99 0.13 9.29
C PRO A 757 15.50 0.12 9.72
N PHE A 758 15.24 0.17 11.03
CA PHE A 758 13.95 -0.20 11.62
C PHE A 758 12.75 0.54 11.00
N GLY A 759 12.66 1.86 11.15
CA GLY A 759 11.51 2.64 10.67
C GLY A 759 11.44 2.87 9.15
N TYR A 760 12.32 2.24 8.37
CA TYR A 760 12.22 2.19 6.90
C TYR A 760 11.74 0.82 6.41
N VAL A 761 12.02 -0.24 7.17
CA VAL A 761 11.60 -1.63 6.92
C VAL A 761 10.26 -1.95 7.60
N LEU A 762 10.01 -1.40 8.79
CA LEU A 762 8.78 -1.54 9.58
C LEU A 762 8.16 -0.17 9.93
N PRO A 763 7.79 0.68 8.95
CA PRO A 763 7.18 1.99 9.17
C PRO A 763 5.91 2.00 10.03
N GLU A 764 4.97 1.05 9.89
CA GLU A 764 3.74 1.04 10.70
C GLU A 764 4.06 0.60 12.15
N MET A 765 5.03 -0.30 12.34
CA MET A 765 5.50 -0.64 13.70
C MET A 765 6.28 0.51 14.36
N MET A 766 7.04 1.29 13.57
CA MET A 766 7.67 2.53 14.04
C MET A 766 6.60 3.57 14.42
N SER A 767 5.49 3.66 13.67
CA SER A 767 4.34 4.50 14.01
C SER A 767 3.73 4.08 15.36
N ALA A 768 3.52 2.77 15.57
CA ALA A 768 3.06 2.23 16.86
C ALA A 768 4.06 2.49 18.00
N MET A 769 5.36 2.41 17.75
CA MET A 769 6.42 2.71 18.73
C MET A 769 6.44 4.21 19.10
N LEU A 770 6.23 5.10 18.12
CA LEU A 770 6.09 6.55 18.38
C LEU A 770 4.85 6.88 19.22
N LEU A 771 3.75 6.15 19.05
CA LEU A 771 2.60 6.25 19.97
C LEU A 771 3.01 5.81 21.38
N GLN A 772 3.61 4.62 21.52
CA GLN A 772 3.99 4.04 22.81
C GLN A 772 4.76 5.05 23.67
N GLU A 773 5.84 5.61 23.12
CA GLU A 773 6.76 6.52 23.83
C GLU A 773 6.14 7.91 24.10
N ASN A 774 5.62 8.58 23.07
CA ASN A 774 5.30 10.00 23.17
C ASN A 774 3.95 10.26 23.83
N GLY A 775 2.92 9.49 23.47
CA GLY A 775 1.59 9.69 24.02
C GLY A 775 0.43 9.21 23.16
N ARG A 776 -0.75 9.35 23.75
CA ARG A 776 -2.04 9.36 23.04
C ARG A 776 -2.86 10.52 23.56
N ASP A 777 -3.60 11.12 22.65
CA ASP A 777 -4.64 12.08 22.94
C ASP A 777 -5.97 11.35 23.09
N MET A 778 -6.79 11.80 24.02
CA MET A 778 -8.06 11.20 24.38
C MET A 778 -9.11 12.30 24.50
N LEU A 779 -10.09 12.27 23.60
CA LEU A 779 -11.32 13.03 23.74
C LEU A 779 -12.31 12.24 24.59
N VAL A 780 -12.76 12.84 25.69
CA VAL A 780 -13.94 12.37 26.44
C VAL A 780 -15.05 13.39 26.27
N VAL A 781 -16.17 13.01 25.64
CA VAL A 781 -17.39 13.83 25.60
C VAL A 781 -18.40 13.27 26.59
N VAL A 782 -18.85 14.11 27.52
CA VAL A 782 -19.89 13.75 28.51
C VAL A 782 -21.16 14.51 28.20
N GLY A 783 -22.25 13.77 27.95
CA GLY A 783 -23.55 14.32 27.61
C GLY A 783 -24.45 13.26 26.97
N PRO A 784 -25.78 13.49 26.91
CA PRO A 784 -26.69 12.60 26.22
C PRO A 784 -26.41 12.56 24.71
N ASP A 785 -26.75 11.44 24.06
CA ASP A 785 -26.63 11.32 22.60
C ASP A 785 -27.49 12.36 21.88
N GLY A 786 -26.84 13.20 21.06
CA GLY A 786 -27.51 14.28 20.34
C GLY A 786 -26.57 15.15 19.51
N PRO A 787 -27.11 16.18 18.81
CA PRO A 787 -26.34 17.01 17.88
C PRO A 787 -25.17 17.76 18.53
N GLU A 788 -25.35 18.26 19.75
CA GLU A 788 -24.33 19.02 20.50
C GLU A 788 -23.12 18.14 20.88
N ALA A 789 -23.38 16.94 21.41
CA ALA A 789 -22.32 15.95 21.68
C ALA A 789 -21.63 15.50 20.38
N THR A 790 -22.41 15.28 19.31
CA THR A 790 -21.88 14.90 17.99
C THR A 790 -20.95 15.98 17.43
N ALA A 791 -21.31 17.25 17.55
CA ALA A 791 -20.50 18.37 17.08
C ALA A 791 -19.17 18.48 17.84
N LEU A 792 -19.16 18.25 19.17
CA LEU A 792 -17.93 18.19 19.98
C LEU A 792 -17.01 17.03 19.56
N VAL A 793 -17.57 15.88 19.16
CA VAL A 793 -16.77 14.75 18.66
C VAL A 793 -16.24 15.02 17.24
N ASP A 794 -17.09 15.52 16.35
CA ASP A 794 -16.73 15.81 14.96
C ASP A 794 -15.70 16.94 14.83
N ALA A 795 -15.69 17.91 15.75
CA ALA A 795 -14.67 18.95 15.84
C ALA A 795 -13.23 18.38 15.96
N VAL A 796 -13.05 17.21 16.59
CA VAL A 796 -11.72 16.59 16.80
C VAL A 796 -11.40 15.55 15.72
N ARG A 797 -12.40 14.78 15.26
CA ARG A 797 -12.27 13.77 14.18
C ARG A 797 -11.69 14.31 12.87
N ASP A 798 -11.94 15.57 12.61
CA ASP A 798 -11.58 16.30 11.41
C ASP A 798 -10.06 16.61 11.32
N PHE A 799 -9.29 16.41 12.40
CA PHE A 799 -7.82 16.55 12.42
C PHE A 799 -7.10 15.20 12.27
N TYR A 800 -5.84 15.24 11.81
CA TYR A 800 -4.98 14.05 11.75
C TYR A 800 -4.33 13.81 13.13
N MET A 801 -4.84 12.81 13.84
CA MET A 801 -4.32 12.39 15.14
C MET A 801 -4.15 10.85 15.15
N PRO A 802 -2.93 10.32 14.98
CA PRO A 802 -2.71 8.87 14.82
C PRO A 802 -3.31 8.04 15.94
N GLY A 803 -2.99 8.38 17.20
CA GLY A 803 -3.43 7.67 18.40
C GLY A 803 -4.66 8.23 19.10
N LEU A 804 -5.46 9.10 18.46
CA LEU A 804 -6.63 9.70 19.11
C LEU A 804 -7.65 8.65 19.55
N LEU A 805 -7.82 8.52 20.86
CA LEU A 805 -8.91 7.81 21.52
C LEU A 805 -10.12 8.75 21.61
N ILE A 806 -11.31 8.23 21.31
CA ILE A 806 -12.58 8.94 21.52
C ILE A 806 -13.45 8.08 22.42
N VAL A 807 -14.04 8.66 23.47
CA VAL A 807 -15.09 8.02 24.29
C VAL A 807 -16.22 9.02 24.54
N GLN A 808 -17.45 8.62 24.23
CA GLN A 808 -18.67 9.36 24.61
C GLN A 808 -19.31 8.67 25.83
N LEU A 809 -19.76 9.46 26.80
CA LEU A 809 -20.33 9.01 28.07
C LEU A 809 -21.69 9.67 28.29
N ASP A 810 -22.78 8.92 28.10
CA ASP A 810 -24.12 9.36 28.45
C ASP A 810 -24.35 9.19 29.98
N PRO A 811 -24.56 10.28 30.75
CA PRO A 811 -24.80 10.19 32.20
C PRO A 811 -26.09 9.45 32.58
N SER A 812 -27.04 9.29 31.65
CA SER A 812 -28.29 8.55 31.84
C SER A 812 -28.14 7.03 31.63
N ILE A 813 -27.03 6.58 31.00
CA ILE A 813 -26.73 5.16 30.74
C ILE A 813 -25.39 4.77 31.40
N PRO A 814 -25.32 4.71 32.76
CA PRO A 814 -24.08 4.62 33.53
C PRO A 814 -23.32 3.28 33.44
N ASP A 815 -23.79 2.36 32.59
CA ASP A 815 -23.28 1.00 32.38
C ASP A 815 -22.86 0.75 30.91
N HIS A 816 -22.81 1.79 30.06
CA HIS A 816 -22.17 1.67 28.74
C HIS A 816 -20.69 1.27 28.90
N SER A 817 -20.30 0.18 28.24
CA SER A 817 -19.22 -0.72 28.65
C SER A 817 -17.79 -0.24 28.37
N LEU A 818 -17.59 1.05 28.06
CA LEU A 818 -16.29 1.66 27.78
C LEU A 818 -15.89 2.62 28.91
N GLY A 819 -15.44 2.06 30.04
CA GLY A 819 -14.92 2.87 31.13
C GLY A 819 -14.38 2.10 32.32
N GLY A 820 -13.06 2.17 32.51
CA GLY A 820 -12.45 1.92 33.81
C GLY A 820 -12.87 2.96 34.86
N LYS A 821 -12.44 2.78 36.11
CA LYS A 821 -12.83 3.66 37.24
C LYS A 821 -12.50 5.14 36.99
N THR A 822 -11.48 5.40 36.17
CA THR A 822 -10.99 6.70 35.75
C THR A 822 -12.08 7.58 35.13
N LEU A 823 -12.90 7.03 34.23
CA LEU A 823 -13.84 7.82 33.42
C LEU A 823 -15.05 8.34 34.20
N LYS A 824 -15.36 7.76 35.37
CA LYS A 824 -16.47 8.19 36.24
C LYS A 824 -16.20 9.52 36.98
N SER A 825 -15.11 10.21 36.63
CA SER A 825 -14.73 11.53 37.18
C SER A 825 -15.15 12.71 36.29
N PHE A 826 -15.33 12.50 34.99
CA PHE A 826 -15.77 13.53 34.03
C PHE A 826 -17.27 13.84 34.17
N LYS A 827 -17.69 15.07 33.84
CA LYS A 827 -19.06 15.56 34.02
C LYS A 827 -19.46 16.58 32.95
N MET A 828 -20.77 16.72 32.71
CA MET A 828 -21.33 17.89 32.04
C MET A 828 -21.06 19.17 32.85
N MET A 829 -20.80 20.27 32.15
CA MET A 829 -20.63 21.61 32.69
C MET A 829 -21.86 22.45 32.34
N ASN A 830 -22.43 23.15 33.33
CA ASN A 830 -23.66 23.96 33.16
C ASN A 830 -24.84 23.21 32.51
N GLU A 831 -24.95 21.90 32.78
CA GLU A 831 -25.94 20.97 32.20
C GLU A 831 -25.84 20.74 30.67
N ALA A 832 -24.81 21.28 30.01
CA ALA A 832 -24.53 21.08 28.58
C ALA A 832 -23.52 19.93 28.32
N PRO A 833 -23.57 19.28 27.14
CA PRO A 833 -22.53 18.36 26.69
C PRO A 833 -21.14 19.00 26.75
N THR A 834 -20.16 18.25 27.25
CA THR A 834 -18.82 18.78 27.56
C THR A 834 -17.72 17.87 27.03
N ALA A 835 -16.82 18.44 26.23
CA ALA A 835 -15.57 17.82 25.81
C ALA A 835 -14.45 18.05 26.83
N TYR A 836 -13.65 17.01 27.05
CA TYR A 836 -12.37 17.05 27.73
C TYR A 836 -11.31 16.47 26.78
N MET A 837 -10.37 17.29 26.35
CA MET A 837 -9.21 16.84 25.58
C MET A 837 -8.05 16.54 26.53
N CYS A 838 -7.54 15.30 26.51
CA CYS A 838 -6.56 14.81 27.48
C CYS A 838 -5.37 14.16 26.79
N HIS A 839 -4.15 14.58 27.12
CA HIS A 839 -2.91 13.97 26.62
C HIS A 839 -2.22 13.19 27.76
N ASN A 840 -1.92 11.91 27.56
CA ASN A 840 -1.28 11.04 28.57
C ASN A 840 -1.91 11.16 29.99
N LYS A 841 -3.24 11.16 30.07
CA LYS A 841 -4.05 11.29 31.32
C LYS A 841 -4.01 12.67 32.00
N VAL A 842 -3.42 13.69 31.36
CA VAL A 842 -3.52 15.10 31.78
C VAL A 842 -4.52 15.81 30.87
N CYS A 843 -5.58 16.36 31.44
CA CYS A 843 -6.66 17.00 30.68
C CYS A 843 -6.51 18.52 30.64
N GLN A 844 -6.89 19.11 29.51
CA GLN A 844 -7.11 20.55 29.36
C GLN A 844 -8.38 20.99 30.11
N LEU A 845 -8.72 22.27 30.07
CA LEU A 845 -9.99 22.77 30.60
C LEU A 845 -11.18 22.21 29.79
N PRO A 846 -12.34 21.93 30.43
CA PRO A 846 -13.53 21.48 29.71
C PRO A 846 -14.04 22.53 28.72
N VAL A 847 -14.53 22.07 27.57
CA VAL A 847 -15.08 22.92 26.49
C VAL A 847 -16.49 22.43 26.11
N THR A 848 -17.43 23.37 25.97
CA THR A 848 -18.83 23.13 25.55
C THR A 848 -19.12 23.67 24.15
N GLU A 849 -18.17 24.35 23.52
CA GLU A 849 -18.29 25.03 22.22
C GLU A 849 -17.39 24.32 21.19
N PRO A 850 -17.96 23.62 20.19
CA PRO A 850 -17.19 22.86 19.18
C PRO A 850 -16.18 23.72 18.39
N GLU A 851 -16.54 24.96 18.08
CA GLU A 851 -15.72 25.91 17.34
C GLU A 851 -14.42 26.21 18.10
N LYS A 852 -14.56 26.52 19.40
CA LYS A 852 -13.41 26.76 20.28
C LYS A 852 -12.53 25.51 20.43
N LEU A 853 -13.14 24.33 20.57
CA LEU A 853 -12.40 23.07 20.64
C LEU A 853 -11.57 22.84 19.36
N ALA A 854 -12.06 23.26 18.19
CA ALA A 854 -11.30 23.23 16.96
C ALA A 854 -10.20 24.30 16.92
N GLU A 855 -10.47 25.55 17.35
CA GLU A 855 -9.48 26.64 17.42
C GLU A 855 -8.27 26.28 18.30
N ASP A 856 -8.51 25.68 19.48
CA ASP A 856 -7.46 25.21 20.40
C ASP A 856 -6.58 24.10 19.76
N LEU A 857 -7.07 23.39 18.73
CA LEU A 857 -6.37 22.29 18.04
C LEU A 857 -5.69 22.70 16.72
N VAL A 858 -6.19 23.70 15.99
CA VAL A 858 -5.66 24.13 14.68
C VAL A 858 -4.15 24.36 14.73
N ASN A 859 -3.68 25.11 15.73
CA ASN A 859 -2.26 25.49 15.89
C ASN A 859 -1.31 24.30 16.19
N THR A 860 -1.85 23.10 16.44
CA THR A 860 -1.07 21.89 16.76
C THR A 860 -1.16 20.84 15.63
N TYR A 861 -2.30 20.75 14.95
CA TYR A 861 -2.62 19.64 14.04
C TYR A 861 -2.87 20.02 12.58
N VAL A 862 -2.89 21.32 12.25
CA VAL A 862 -2.94 21.81 10.86
C VAL A 862 -1.61 22.48 10.51
N PHE A 863 -1.06 22.08 9.38
CA PHE A 863 0.16 22.65 8.83
C PHE A 863 -0.17 23.90 8.00
N ASP A 864 0.44 25.05 8.33
CA ASP A 864 0.33 26.25 7.50
C ASP A 864 1.16 26.08 6.22
N TYR A 865 0.46 25.73 5.14
CA TYR A 865 1.05 25.48 3.83
C TYR A 865 1.72 26.74 3.23
N ALA A 866 1.36 27.95 3.70
CA ALA A 866 1.97 29.19 3.23
C ALA A 866 3.45 29.34 3.63
N GLU A 867 3.92 28.66 4.69
CA GLU A 867 5.36 28.57 5.02
C GLU A 867 6.15 27.59 4.13
N TYR A 868 5.50 26.88 3.20
CA TYR A 868 6.14 25.88 2.33
C TYR A 868 6.12 26.23 0.84
N GLU A 869 5.28 27.18 0.41
CA GLU A 869 5.31 27.75 -0.95
C GLU A 869 6.32 28.91 -1.12
N ASN A 870 6.99 29.33 -0.03
CA ASN A 870 7.98 30.42 0.02
C ASN A 870 9.42 29.95 0.33
#